data_AF-A0A960IZX9-F1
#
_entry.id   AF-A0A960IZX9-F1
#
_cell.length_a   1.000
_cell.length_b   1.000
_cell.length_c   1.000
_cell.angle_alpha   90.00
_cell.angle_beta   90.00
_cell.angle_gamma   90.00
#
_symmetry.space_group_name_H-M   'P 1'
#
loop_
_entity.id
_entity.type
_entity.pdbx_description
1 polymer ?
#
loop_
_entity_poly.entity_id
_entity_poly.type
_entity_poly.pdbx_seq_one_letter_code
_entity_poly.pdbx_strand_id
1 'polypeptide(L)'
;MAARPHRRRSPADRSAIDRAARAPATALAGPADGGPAGRAPTRARVGLLVLLALVAGALAVTAAGTPDRTHLLGPSPAAAETLPAGFQDEIAIAGLSDPMVVRFAPDGRVFVAEKGGIVKAYDSLDDHSPTVVADLRTQVHNYWDRGLLGFNLDPQFPGEPYLYVLYAHDAPIGGQAPRWGRPGQTDDPCPTPPGPLVTGCVVSTRLSRLELRGDAVGPEQVLVEDWCQQYPSHGAGDIEFGPDGTLYASGGDGASFTFNDFGQLGSPANPCGDPPTPPGAPLAPPSSQGGALRAQDARTRGDALGLDGTVIRVNRRTGAGATGNPWSSRSGANWRRVVAFGLRNPFRLAFRPGTDDLYIADVGGGATEEVDVLRDAGGSAENYGWPCYEGTARMPAYDGMDLDVCEALYREHGAVTGPMFAYDHADAVVPGESCPTGSSSISGIAFYEGGAYPDTFDGAMVLADYSRNCIWAVPPVGDPLTLVDGAHGPVDLQIGPAGDVFYVDLGGGTVRRITWSDHPPPTGSSYLSDLAWSAMTNGWGPVERDTSNGEAAPFDGHPLTIGGTTYAKGLGAHAAGAVSYALGGRCSTLTADVGVDDEVADAGSVRFVVDGDGTTRYTSPVRTGTDPALPVAVDVTDVQVLTLRVQATADGNHGDHADWADAYVDCTPSGPEPLTDRTWRNAANGWGPVEIDASNGDLAGGDGGPVTLDGVVHGRGLGVHAPSRVVYDLEPGCSTFTADLGVDDETGDGGSVQFRVEGGGGRVLYESALMRAGTPTRHVAVDLAGEHRLKLVVTDGGDGVDGDHADWASPALTCDEPPPPGHVHIDAPAATVQWRVGRELAFSGGAETADGTPVAASRLTWSLLMAHCPSTCHTHVVRTVRGVRSGRFVAPDHEYPSHLQLRLTARLPGGDTLVRLRDLDPKTVELTFLTTPRGLPLVVGTTAEPAPFARTVMVGSVSSVVAPRTAEVPGGTATFARWSDGGDRSHTVTAPRTDARYRASYAIDP
;
A
#
# COMPACT_ATOMS: atom_id res chain seq x y z
N MET A 1 22.85 -28.75 63.05
CA MET A 1 22.45 -28.15 64.35
C MET A 1 22.37 -26.64 64.12
N ALA A 2 21.17 -26.06 64.04
CA ALA A 2 20.44 -25.45 65.16
C ALA A 2 21.19 -24.25 65.79
N ALA A 3 20.64 -23.06 66.01
CA ALA A 3 19.39 -22.37 65.64
C ALA A 3 19.49 -20.91 66.18
N ARG A 4 18.70 -19.98 65.63
CA ARG A 4 18.49 -18.55 66.01
C ARG A 4 17.96 -18.35 67.47
N PRO A 5 17.47 -17.15 67.95
CA PRO A 5 17.55 -15.72 67.54
C PRO A 5 17.80 -14.71 68.73
N HIS A 6 17.85 -13.37 68.48
CA HIS A 6 16.92 -12.31 69.03
C HIS A 6 17.43 -10.85 69.23
N ARG A 7 16.72 -9.90 68.59
CA ARG A 7 16.27 -8.51 68.95
C ARG A 7 17.11 -7.53 69.84
N ARG A 8 17.52 -6.42 69.18
CA ARG A 8 17.37 -4.95 69.50
C ARG A 8 17.66 -4.37 70.91
N ARG A 9 18.55 -3.36 70.98
CA ARG A 9 18.27 -1.93 71.36
C ARG A 9 19.48 -0.98 71.11
N SER A 10 19.20 0.34 71.08
CA SER A 10 20.10 1.53 70.93
C SER A 10 21.05 1.73 72.15
N PRO A 11 21.99 2.74 72.27
CA PRO A 11 21.98 4.10 71.66
C PRO A 11 23.32 4.86 71.33
N ALA A 12 23.17 5.91 70.49
CA ALA A 12 23.65 7.31 70.58
C ALA A 12 25.14 7.80 70.68
N ASP A 13 25.43 8.79 69.80
CA ASP A 13 25.94 10.17 70.03
C ASP A 13 27.42 10.61 69.75
N ARG A 14 27.54 11.83 69.19
CA ARG A 14 28.69 12.81 69.17
C ARG A 14 30.03 12.41 68.50
N SER A 15 30.91 13.29 67.99
CA SER A 15 30.88 14.74 67.58
C SER A 15 32.30 15.15 67.07
N ALA A 16 32.58 16.25 66.35
CA ALA A 16 31.89 17.15 65.39
C ALA A 16 32.87 18.29 64.96
N ILE A 17 32.49 19.16 63.99
CA ILE A 17 32.94 20.58 63.79
C ILE A 17 34.38 20.83 63.25
N ASP A 18 34.69 21.87 62.43
CA ASP A 18 33.95 22.70 61.44
C ASP A 18 34.93 23.68 60.70
N ARG A 19 34.58 24.17 59.49
CA ARG A 19 35.08 25.42 58.78
C ARG A 19 36.59 25.62 58.46
N ALA A 20 37.01 26.43 57.46
CA ALA A 20 36.37 26.98 56.24
C ALA A 20 37.38 27.75 55.32
N ALA A 21 36.93 28.06 54.10
CA ALA A 21 37.07 29.36 53.38
C ALA A 21 38.07 29.56 52.21
N ARG A 22 37.47 29.95 51.06
CA ARG A 22 37.85 31.01 50.08
C ARG A 22 38.88 30.76 48.95
N ALA A 23 38.39 31.01 47.73
CA ALA A 23 39.11 31.47 46.53
C ALA A 23 39.40 33.01 46.62
N PRO A 24 40.09 33.75 45.69
CA PRO A 24 39.99 33.63 44.21
C PRO A 24 41.25 33.95 43.35
N ALA A 25 41.03 33.91 42.02
CA ALA A 25 41.77 34.36 40.83
C ALA A 25 42.96 35.36 40.90
N THR A 26 43.90 35.24 39.94
CA THR A 26 44.35 36.33 39.00
C THR A 26 45.27 35.80 37.88
N ALA A 27 45.52 36.60 36.83
CA ALA A 27 46.22 36.24 35.58
C ALA A 27 47.50 37.08 35.34
N LEU A 28 48.34 36.69 34.35
CA LEU A 28 48.91 37.55 33.25
C LEU A 28 50.25 37.05 32.63
N ALA A 29 50.42 37.39 31.34
CA ALA A 29 51.66 37.64 30.56
C ALA A 29 52.59 36.48 30.06
N GLY A 30 52.92 36.54 28.75
CA GLY A 30 54.10 35.91 28.09
C GLY A 30 55.23 36.95 27.88
N PRO A 31 55.95 37.04 26.73
CA PRO A 31 56.08 36.16 25.54
C PRO A 31 57.58 35.99 25.07
N ALA A 32 57.83 35.90 23.75
CA ALA A 32 59.12 36.03 23.01
C ALA A 32 60.03 34.77 22.92
N ASP A 33 60.85 34.52 21.87
CA ASP A 33 60.95 35.04 20.48
C ASP A 33 61.86 34.13 19.61
N GLY A 34 61.81 34.25 18.27
CA GLY A 34 62.98 34.00 17.40
C GLY A 34 62.94 32.84 16.37
N GLY A 35 62.93 33.17 15.07
CA GLY A 35 63.47 32.33 13.96
C GLY A 35 64.88 32.81 13.53
N PRO A 36 65.33 32.64 12.25
CA PRO A 36 64.72 31.93 11.12
C PRO A 36 65.70 31.16 10.17
N ALA A 37 65.15 30.68 9.03
CA ALA A 37 65.77 30.54 7.68
C ALA A 37 66.62 29.30 7.29
N GLY A 38 66.39 28.75 6.08
CA GLY A 38 67.26 27.67 5.55
C GLY A 38 67.01 26.95 4.20
N ARG A 39 66.55 27.60 3.11
CA ARG A 39 66.69 27.18 1.68
C ARG A 39 66.10 25.84 1.16
N ALA A 40 65.44 25.94 0.00
CA ALA A 40 65.22 24.85 -0.97
C ALA A 40 66.13 25.03 -2.21
N PRO A 41 66.26 24.01 -3.08
CA PRO A 41 66.14 24.27 -4.51
C PRO A 41 65.32 23.21 -5.31
N THR A 42 64.49 23.71 -6.23
CA THR A 42 64.22 23.25 -7.62
C THR A 42 64.79 21.89 -8.10
N ARG A 43 64.19 21.10 -9.01
CA ARG A 43 62.94 21.04 -9.82
C ARG A 43 63.27 19.99 -10.91
N ALA A 44 62.38 19.06 -11.25
CA ALA A 44 62.34 18.45 -12.58
C ALA A 44 60.87 18.11 -12.92
N ARG A 45 60.44 18.39 -14.16
CA ARG A 45 59.07 18.19 -14.64
C ARG A 45 59.08 17.35 -15.93
N VAL A 46 58.46 16.17 -15.89
CA VAL A 46 57.81 15.43 -16.99
C VAL A 46 56.76 14.53 -16.31
N GLY A 47 55.51 14.34 -16.75
CA GLY A 47 54.78 14.99 -17.84
C GLY A 47 53.77 14.06 -18.52
N LEU A 48 52.64 13.72 -17.87
CA LEU A 48 51.44 13.18 -18.54
C LEU A 48 50.16 13.41 -17.69
N LEU A 49 48.99 13.51 -18.34
CA LEU A 49 47.67 13.65 -17.70
C LEU A 49 47.01 12.27 -17.46
N VAL A 50 46.08 12.21 -16.49
CA VAL A 50 44.64 11.82 -16.61
C VAL A 50 44.11 11.13 -15.33
N LEU A 51 42.91 11.58 -14.92
CA LEU A 51 41.95 11.07 -13.93
C LEU A 51 42.19 11.21 -12.41
N LEU A 52 41.05 11.08 -11.70
CA LEU A 52 40.71 11.67 -10.40
C LEU A 52 40.44 10.60 -9.32
N ALA A 53 40.28 11.08 -8.09
CA ALA A 53 39.68 10.44 -6.91
C ALA A 53 40.51 9.38 -6.13
N LEU A 54 40.76 9.68 -4.85
CA LEU A 54 40.43 8.85 -3.66
C LEU A 54 40.91 9.52 -2.36
N VAL A 55 40.00 9.58 -1.37
CA VAL A 55 40.19 9.38 0.10
C VAL A 55 41.23 10.21 0.88
N ALA A 56 40.75 11.00 1.86
CA ALA A 56 40.97 10.81 3.32
C ALA A 56 40.78 12.10 4.15
N GLY A 57 40.31 11.95 5.41
CA GLY A 57 40.68 12.85 6.52
C GLY A 57 39.53 13.51 7.28
N ALA A 58 39.18 12.95 8.44
CA ALA A 58 38.15 13.48 9.35
C ALA A 58 38.71 14.45 10.43
N LEU A 59 37.78 15.04 11.20
CA LEU A 59 37.92 15.84 12.43
C LEU A 59 38.44 17.29 12.32
N ALA A 60 37.52 18.24 12.52
CA ALA A 60 37.57 19.19 13.63
C ALA A 60 36.20 19.86 13.87
N VAL A 61 35.64 19.72 15.07
CA VAL A 61 34.48 20.52 15.52
C VAL A 61 34.98 21.87 16.05
N THR A 62 34.44 22.96 15.53
CA THR A 62 34.41 24.26 16.23
C THR A 62 33.05 24.91 16.02
N ALA A 63 32.33 25.15 17.11
CA ALA A 63 31.05 25.83 17.08
C ALA A 63 31.23 27.35 16.96
N ALA A 64 30.62 27.94 15.92
CA ALA A 64 30.29 29.36 15.84
C ALA A 64 29.16 29.50 14.81
N GLY A 65 27.99 29.96 15.25
CA GLY A 65 26.79 29.97 14.40
C GLY A 65 26.67 31.20 13.51
N THR A 66 26.04 31.01 12.36
CA THR A 66 24.98 31.88 11.81
C THR A 66 24.19 31.06 10.77
N PRO A 67 22.87 31.24 10.63
CA PRO A 67 22.05 30.40 9.79
C PRO A 67 22.21 30.78 8.31
N ASP A 68 22.49 29.79 7.45
CA ASP A 68 22.31 29.94 6.01
C ASP A 68 21.26 28.95 5.50
N ARG A 69 20.57 29.35 4.44
CA ARG A 69 19.26 28.83 4.06
C ARG A 69 19.35 27.46 3.40
N THR A 70 18.98 26.42 4.14
CA THR A 70 18.47 25.20 3.51
C THR A 70 17.14 25.53 2.82
N HIS A 71 17.06 25.25 1.53
CA HIS A 71 15.77 25.13 0.87
C HIS A 71 15.04 23.94 1.50
N LEU A 72 14.02 24.22 2.31
CA LEU A 72 12.98 23.24 2.62
C LEU A 72 12.32 22.86 1.30
N LEU A 73 12.68 21.68 0.78
CA LEU A 73 11.75 20.91 -0.01
C LEU A 73 10.61 20.58 0.95
N GLY A 74 9.44 21.18 0.73
CA GLY A 74 8.23 20.74 1.43
C GLY A 74 7.94 19.28 1.07
N PRO A 75 7.10 18.58 1.85
CA PRO A 75 6.62 17.27 1.45
C PRO A 75 6.05 17.38 0.02
N SER A 76 6.48 16.48 -0.86
CA SER A 76 5.73 16.27 -2.09
C SER A 76 4.37 15.71 -1.68
N PRO A 77 3.26 16.13 -2.32
CA PRO A 77 1.99 15.43 -2.10
C PRO A 77 2.20 13.95 -2.39
N ALA A 78 1.68 13.08 -1.51
CA ALA A 78 1.72 11.65 -1.76
C ALA A 78 1.11 11.36 -3.14
N ALA A 79 1.76 10.50 -3.92
CA ALA A 79 1.12 9.96 -5.10
C ALA A 79 -0.06 9.10 -4.63
N ALA A 80 -1.20 9.19 -5.32
CA ALA A 80 -2.33 8.32 -5.01
C ALA A 80 -1.95 6.86 -5.29
N GLU A 81 -2.35 5.96 -4.41
CA GLU A 81 -2.16 4.52 -4.55
C GLU A 81 -2.68 4.05 -5.93
N THR A 82 -1.85 3.29 -6.65
CA THR A 82 -2.18 2.77 -7.97
C THR A 82 -2.38 1.26 -7.88
N LEU A 83 -3.58 0.81 -8.24
CA LEU A 83 -4.01 -0.59 -8.18
C LEU A 83 -4.31 -1.14 -9.59
N PRO A 84 -4.17 -2.46 -9.83
CA PRO A 84 -4.61 -3.08 -11.08
C PRO A 84 -6.14 -2.99 -11.26
N ALA A 85 -6.60 -3.12 -12.51
CA ALA A 85 -8.01 -2.98 -12.84
C ALA A 85 -8.92 -3.95 -12.05
N GLY A 86 -9.99 -3.42 -11.46
CA GLY A 86 -10.96 -4.14 -10.64
C GLY A 86 -10.60 -4.24 -9.15
N PHE A 87 -9.35 -3.94 -8.77
CA PHE A 87 -8.94 -3.86 -7.37
C PHE A 87 -9.34 -2.53 -6.73
N GLN A 88 -9.62 -2.57 -5.43
CA GLN A 88 -9.83 -1.40 -4.59
C GLN A 88 -9.08 -1.57 -3.28
N ASP A 89 -8.60 -0.47 -2.72
CA ASP A 89 -7.95 -0.39 -1.43
C ASP A 89 -8.83 0.41 -0.48
N GLU A 90 -9.22 -0.20 0.65
CA GLU A 90 -10.13 0.40 1.62
C GLU A 90 -9.53 0.30 3.03
N ILE A 91 -9.65 1.39 3.80
CA ILE A 91 -9.30 1.38 5.23
C ILE A 91 -10.32 0.49 5.96
N ALA A 92 -9.83 -0.60 6.56
CA ALA A 92 -10.66 -1.53 7.31
C ALA A 92 -10.66 -1.24 8.81
N ILE A 93 -9.53 -0.77 9.36
CA ILE A 93 -9.40 -0.32 10.75
C ILE A 93 -8.52 0.93 10.75
N ALA A 94 -8.91 1.97 11.50
CA ALA A 94 -8.16 3.21 11.66
C ALA A 94 -7.87 3.53 13.14
N GLY A 95 -7.09 4.59 13.41
CA GLY A 95 -6.80 5.06 14.77
C GLY A 95 -5.84 4.12 15.54
N LEU A 96 -4.87 3.55 14.82
CA LEU A 96 -3.85 2.68 15.39
C LEU A 96 -2.53 3.45 15.56
N SER A 97 -1.79 3.12 16.62
CA SER A 97 -0.50 3.75 16.96
C SER A 97 0.62 2.75 16.72
N ASP A 98 1.46 2.99 15.70
CA ASP A 98 2.47 2.03 15.21
C ASP A 98 1.92 0.58 15.09
N PRO A 99 0.88 0.30 14.29
CA PRO A 99 0.38 -1.06 14.15
C PRO A 99 1.42 -1.96 13.48
N MET A 100 1.62 -3.17 14.01
CA MET A 100 2.64 -4.12 13.54
C MET A 100 2.07 -5.38 12.93
N VAL A 101 0.97 -5.92 13.48
CA VAL A 101 0.45 -7.25 13.14
C VAL A 101 -1.08 -7.28 13.25
N VAL A 102 -1.77 -7.92 12.29
CA VAL A 102 -3.22 -8.18 12.34
C VAL A 102 -3.51 -9.68 12.25
N ARG A 103 -4.38 -10.21 13.12
CA ARG A 103 -4.80 -11.62 13.09
C ARG A 103 -6.32 -11.75 13.26
N PHE A 104 -6.93 -12.58 12.41
CA PHE A 104 -8.36 -12.87 12.45
C PHE A 104 -8.64 -14.12 13.28
N ALA A 105 -9.60 -14.03 14.20
CA ALA A 105 -10.02 -15.14 15.03
C ALA A 105 -11.16 -15.95 14.37
N PRO A 106 -11.21 -17.29 14.56
CA PRO A 106 -12.31 -18.12 14.05
C PRO A 106 -13.70 -17.80 14.62
N ASP A 107 -13.79 -16.95 15.66
CA ASP A 107 -15.04 -16.47 16.24
C ASP A 107 -15.52 -15.11 15.68
N GLY A 108 -14.80 -14.57 14.68
CA GLY A 108 -15.16 -13.33 13.96
C GLY A 108 -14.40 -12.09 14.42
N ARG A 109 -13.72 -12.16 15.58
CA ARG A 109 -12.95 -11.04 16.13
C ARG A 109 -11.68 -10.76 15.34
N VAL A 110 -11.23 -9.51 15.38
CA VAL A 110 -9.95 -9.08 14.80
C VAL A 110 -9.03 -8.60 15.91
N PHE A 111 -7.76 -9.01 15.88
CA PHE A 111 -6.76 -8.57 16.85
C PHE A 111 -5.67 -7.79 16.12
N VAL A 112 -5.33 -6.61 16.65
CA VAL A 112 -4.23 -5.78 16.15
C VAL A 112 -3.22 -5.58 17.27
N ALA A 113 -1.96 -5.90 16.99
CA ALA A 113 -0.85 -5.67 17.90
C ALA A 113 -0.05 -4.43 17.46
N GLU A 114 0.19 -3.53 18.41
CA GLU A 114 0.89 -2.25 18.23
C GLU A 114 2.30 -2.34 18.79
N LYS A 115 3.24 -1.67 18.13
CA LYS A 115 4.70 -1.75 18.39
C LYS A 115 5.09 -1.46 19.83
N GLY A 116 4.36 -0.56 20.50
CA GLY A 116 4.54 -0.23 21.92
C GLY A 116 4.15 -1.34 22.90
N GLY A 117 3.60 -2.47 22.44
CA GLY A 117 3.18 -3.58 23.31
C GLY A 117 1.70 -3.57 23.71
N ILE A 118 0.86 -2.82 22.99
CA ILE A 118 -0.59 -2.90 23.13
C ILE A 118 -1.14 -3.97 22.20
N VAL A 119 -2.13 -4.74 22.65
CA VAL A 119 -2.95 -5.58 21.78
C VAL A 119 -4.41 -5.15 21.92
N LYS A 120 -4.99 -4.69 20.82
CA LYS A 120 -6.40 -4.34 20.65
C LYS A 120 -7.17 -5.55 20.10
N ALA A 121 -8.39 -5.73 20.56
CA ALA A 121 -9.35 -6.70 20.04
C ALA A 121 -10.63 -5.97 19.62
N TYR A 122 -11.12 -6.31 18.44
CA TYR A 122 -12.30 -5.77 17.80
C TYR A 122 -13.34 -6.89 17.66
N ASP A 123 -14.61 -6.61 17.92
CA ASP A 123 -15.69 -7.61 17.84
C ASP A 123 -15.98 -8.04 16.38
N SER A 124 -15.76 -7.15 15.41
CA SER A 124 -15.73 -7.43 13.96
C SER A 124 -14.88 -6.37 13.24
N LEU A 125 -14.83 -6.39 11.89
CA LEU A 125 -14.26 -5.29 11.10
C LEU A 125 -15.10 -4.00 11.15
N ASP A 126 -16.37 -4.09 11.54
CA ASP A 126 -17.29 -2.94 11.67
C ASP A 126 -17.25 -2.32 13.09
N ASP A 127 -16.43 -2.87 13.99
CA ASP A 127 -16.23 -2.34 15.33
C ASP A 127 -15.23 -1.17 15.29
N HIS A 128 -15.65 -0.02 15.81
CA HIS A 128 -14.83 1.19 15.91
C HIS A 128 -14.44 1.50 17.37
N SER A 129 -14.70 0.56 18.29
CA SER A 129 -14.55 0.70 19.74
C SER A 129 -13.72 -0.43 20.37
N PRO A 130 -12.46 -0.62 19.94
CA PRO A 130 -11.64 -1.76 20.34
C PRO A 130 -11.39 -1.85 21.85
N THR A 131 -11.35 -3.07 22.33
CA THR A 131 -10.90 -3.40 23.70
C THR A 131 -9.39 -3.61 23.71
N VAL A 132 -8.66 -2.90 24.57
CA VAL A 132 -7.24 -3.21 24.86
C VAL A 132 -7.19 -4.45 25.76
N VAL A 133 -6.91 -5.61 25.15
CA VAL A 133 -6.88 -6.91 25.84
C VAL A 133 -5.53 -7.20 26.50
N ALA A 134 -4.44 -6.59 26.03
CA ALA A 134 -3.12 -6.67 26.66
C ALA A 134 -2.38 -5.33 26.61
N ASP A 135 -1.72 -4.98 27.73
CA ASP A 135 -0.80 -3.87 27.85
C ASP A 135 0.55 -4.37 28.37
N LEU A 136 1.53 -4.43 27.46
CA LEU A 136 2.90 -4.87 27.72
C LEU A 136 3.89 -3.70 27.68
N ARG A 137 3.45 -2.42 27.72
CA ARG A 137 4.35 -1.24 27.69
C ARG A 137 5.39 -1.19 28.80
N THR A 138 5.22 -1.97 29.87
CA THR A 138 6.24 -2.10 30.93
C THR A 138 7.27 -3.20 30.68
N GLN A 139 7.04 -4.05 29.67
CA GLN A 139 7.90 -5.17 29.28
C GLN A 139 8.52 -4.96 27.90
N VAL A 140 7.86 -4.26 26.97
CA VAL A 140 8.37 -3.97 25.63
C VAL A 140 9.33 -2.78 25.66
N HIS A 141 10.36 -2.81 24.82
CA HIS A 141 11.25 -1.70 24.50
C HIS A 141 11.12 -1.36 23.01
N ASN A 142 10.36 -0.33 22.64
CA ASN A 142 9.94 -0.10 21.25
C ASN A 142 10.82 0.87 20.43
N TYR A 143 12.03 1.19 20.88
CA TYR A 143 12.92 2.12 20.17
C TYR A 143 13.33 1.64 18.77
N TRP A 144 13.13 2.48 17.75
CA TRP A 144 13.50 2.20 16.35
C TRP A 144 12.87 0.90 15.84
N ASP A 145 13.63 -0.05 15.30
CA ASP A 145 13.10 -1.30 14.74
C ASP A 145 12.51 -2.23 15.82
N ARG A 146 12.75 -1.94 17.10
CA ARG A 146 12.27 -2.75 18.21
C ARG A 146 10.81 -2.49 18.53
N GLY A 147 10.20 -3.46 19.20
CA GLY A 147 8.85 -3.38 19.73
C GLY A 147 8.29 -4.76 20.03
N LEU A 148 6.96 -4.84 20.09
CA LEU A 148 6.21 -6.07 19.86
C LEU A 148 6.05 -6.22 18.34
N LEU A 149 6.75 -7.17 17.74
CA LEU A 149 6.87 -7.31 16.27
C LEU A 149 6.20 -8.58 15.72
N GLY A 150 6.07 -9.62 16.56
CA GLY A 150 5.40 -10.87 16.21
C GLY A 150 4.23 -11.15 17.15
N PHE A 151 3.08 -11.53 16.59
CA PHE A 151 1.85 -11.81 17.34
C PHE A 151 1.02 -12.88 16.64
N ASN A 152 0.50 -13.84 17.40
CA ASN A 152 -0.41 -14.85 16.85
C ASN A 152 -1.38 -15.44 17.91
N LEU A 153 -2.49 -16.01 17.45
CA LEU A 153 -3.51 -16.68 18.27
C LEU A 153 -3.22 -18.18 18.35
N ASP A 154 -3.62 -18.87 19.43
CA ASP A 154 -3.56 -20.34 19.44
C ASP A 154 -4.42 -20.92 18.29
N PRO A 155 -3.97 -21.94 17.53
CA PRO A 155 -4.75 -22.52 16.42
C PRO A 155 -6.09 -23.15 16.83
N GLN A 156 -6.37 -23.22 18.14
CA GLN A 156 -7.63 -23.72 18.70
C GLN A 156 -8.44 -22.61 19.39
N PHE A 157 -8.13 -21.33 19.14
CA PHE A 157 -8.87 -20.17 19.64
C PHE A 157 -10.33 -20.16 19.09
N PRO A 158 -11.34 -19.76 19.89
CA PRO A 158 -11.27 -19.32 21.29
C PRO A 158 -11.26 -20.47 22.33
N GLY A 159 -11.29 -21.74 21.90
CA GLY A 159 -11.32 -22.89 22.80
C GLY A 159 -10.05 -23.08 23.64
N GLU A 160 -8.90 -22.70 23.09
CA GLU A 160 -7.65 -22.44 23.83
C GLU A 160 -7.39 -20.92 23.74
N PRO A 161 -7.81 -20.11 24.74
CA PRO A 161 -7.79 -18.65 24.64
C PRO A 161 -6.41 -18.07 24.93
N TYR A 162 -5.39 -18.49 24.17
CA TYR A 162 -4.02 -18.02 24.32
C TYR A 162 -3.61 -17.09 23.18
N LEU A 163 -2.95 -16.00 23.56
CA LEU A 163 -2.24 -15.08 22.68
C LEU A 163 -0.74 -15.35 22.81
N TYR A 164 0.01 -15.23 21.71
CA TYR A 164 1.45 -15.39 21.66
C TYR A 164 2.07 -14.09 21.16
N VAL A 165 3.12 -13.62 21.84
CA VAL A 165 3.79 -12.34 21.58
C VAL A 165 5.31 -12.50 21.56
N LEU A 166 5.96 -11.82 20.62
CA LEU A 166 7.41 -11.79 20.45
C LEU A 166 7.86 -10.33 20.41
N TYR A 167 8.70 -9.95 21.37
CA TYR A 167 9.04 -8.55 21.57
C TYR A 167 10.46 -8.36 22.13
N ALA A 168 11.03 -7.18 21.89
CA ALA A 168 12.27 -6.76 22.55
C ALA A 168 11.98 -6.40 24.02
N HIS A 169 12.52 -7.13 24.98
CA HIS A 169 12.20 -6.98 26.40
C HIS A 169 12.99 -5.80 27.03
N ASP A 170 12.31 -4.85 27.68
CA ASP A 170 12.90 -3.65 28.30
C ASP A 170 13.66 -3.94 29.61
N ALA A 171 14.63 -4.85 29.55
CA ALA A 171 15.58 -5.09 30.61
C ALA A 171 16.97 -5.34 30.02
N PRO A 172 18.05 -5.09 30.79
CA PRO A 172 19.32 -5.75 30.52
C PRO A 172 19.10 -7.27 30.66
N ILE A 173 19.89 -8.08 29.95
CA ILE A 173 19.77 -9.54 29.98
C ILE A 173 19.79 -10.08 31.43
N GLY A 174 18.72 -10.77 31.83
CA GLY A 174 18.52 -11.28 33.19
C GLY A 174 18.13 -10.22 34.25
N GLY A 175 17.77 -9.01 33.82
CA GLY A 175 17.37 -7.88 34.67
C GLY A 175 15.87 -7.81 34.97
N GLN A 176 15.38 -6.60 35.25
CA GLN A 176 13.96 -6.30 35.46
C GLN A 176 13.55 -5.13 34.56
N ALA A 177 12.33 -5.21 34.03
CA ALA A 177 11.70 -4.19 33.20
C ALA A 177 10.69 -3.32 33.99
N PRO A 178 10.44 -2.08 33.58
CA PRO A 178 11.14 -1.36 32.51
C PRO A 178 12.52 -0.84 32.95
N ARG A 179 13.45 -0.72 32.00
CA ARG A 179 14.84 -0.28 32.19
C ARG A 179 15.15 1.02 31.47
N TRP A 180 14.75 1.12 30.21
CA TRP A 180 14.98 2.27 29.33
C TRP A 180 13.69 3.06 29.14
N GLY A 181 12.54 2.38 29.12
CA GLY A 181 11.20 2.94 29.03
C GLY A 181 10.65 3.56 30.31
N ARG A 182 9.39 4.02 30.24
CA ARG A 182 8.63 4.56 31.38
C ARG A 182 7.30 3.82 31.52
N PRO A 183 6.89 3.40 32.72
CA PRO A 183 5.61 2.72 32.91
C PRO A 183 4.42 3.51 32.35
N GLY A 184 3.64 2.89 31.47
CA GLY A 184 2.42 3.45 30.88
C GLY A 184 2.65 4.45 29.74
N GLN A 185 3.88 4.63 29.28
CA GLN A 185 4.21 5.39 28.06
C GLN A 185 4.50 4.44 26.91
N THR A 186 4.36 4.94 25.68
CA THR A 186 4.77 4.25 24.45
C THR A 186 6.14 4.67 23.95
N ASP A 187 6.72 5.76 24.44
CA ASP A 187 8.06 6.20 24.03
C ASP A 187 9.16 5.61 24.91
N ASP A 188 9.93 4.67 24.36
CA ASP A 188 11.12 4.09 25.00
C ASP A 188 12.42 4.66 24.41
N PRO A 189 12.97 5.78 24.90
CA PRO A 189 14.21 6.33 24.37
C PRO A 189 15.41 5.47 24.78
N CYS A 190 16.37 5.26 23.87
CA CYS A 190 17.71 4.79 24.27
C CYS A 190 18.58 5.98 24.74
N PRO A 191 18.76 6.22 26.06
CA PRO A 191 19.43 7.42 26.55
C PRO A 191 20.91 7.45 26.17
N THR A 192 21.49 8.64 26.01
CA THR A 192 22.93 8.82 25.76
C THR A 192 23.63 9.37 27.01
N PRO A 193 24.57 8.63 27.65
CA PRO A 193 24.98 7.25 27.38
C PRO A 193 23.93 6.20 27.87
N PRO A 194 23.89 4.98 27.30
CA PRO A 194 24.83 4.40 26.33
C PRO A 194 24.75 4.95 24.90
N GLY A 195 23.58 5.41 24.47
CA GLY A 195 23.28 5.86 23.11
C GLY A 195 23.13 4.69 22.11
N PRO A 196 22.18 4.78 21.16
CA PRO A 196 21.78 3.64 20.33
C PRO A 196 22.87 3.14 19.38
N LEU A 197 23.69 4.02 18.83
CA LEU A 197 24.64 3.71 17.74
C LEU A 197 26.09 3.44 18.21
N VAL A 198 26.36 3.35 19.52
CA VAL A 198 27.75 3.21 20.03
C VAL A 198 27.87 2.11 21.08
N THR A 199 27.22 2.28 22.24
CA THR A 199 27.18 1.23 23.26
C THR A 199 25.91 0.38 23.15
N GLY A 200 24.81 0.99 22.68
CA GLY A 200 23.54 0.32 22.52
C GLY A 200 22.77 0.19 23.83
N CYS A 201 21.44 0.16 23.75
CA CYS A 201 20.59 -0.21 24.87
C CYS A 201 20.41 -1.72 24.83
N VAL A 202 21.29 -2.44 25.52
CA VAL A 202 21.35 -3.90 25.45
C VAL A 202 20.09 -4.51 26.06
N VAL A 203 19.39 -5.31 25.27
CA VAL A 203 18.16 -6.05 25.62
C VAL A 203 18.20 -7.46 25.02
N SER A 204 17.13 -8.24 25.21
CA SER A 204 16.94 -9.53 24.51
C SER A 204 15.53 -9.69 23.96
N THR A 205 15.34 -10.45 22.89
CA THR A 205 14.00 -10.84 22.43
C THR A 205 13.39 -11.87 23.37
N ARG A 206 12.10 -11.70 23.69
CA ARG A 206 11.29 -12.60 24.50
C ARG A 206 10.08 -13.09 23.72
N LEU A 207 9.88 -14.41 23.73
CA LEU A 207 8.66 -15.10 23.28
C LEU A 207 7.83 -15.49 24.49
N SER A 208 6.58 -15.03 24.53
CA SER A 208 5.68 -15.24 25.66
C SER A 208 4.28 -15.68 25.23
N ARG A 209 3.57 -16.30 26.17
CA ARG A 209 2.18 -16.70 26.06
C ARG A 209 1.33 -16.00 27.12
N LEU A 210 0.20 -15.46 26.70
CA LEU A 210 -0.79 -14.78 27.53
C LEU A 210 -2.11 -15.56 27.47
N GLU A 211 -2.86 -15.64 28.56
CA GLU A 211 -4.19 -16.28 28.59
C GLU A 211 -5.27 -15.20 28.63
N LEU A 212 -6.11 -15.08 27.60
CA LEU A 212 -7.22 -14.15 27.56
C LEU A 212 -8.35 -14.64 28.49
N ARG A 213 -8.81 -13.77 29.40
CA ARG A 213 -9.77 -14.12 30.46
C ARG A 213 -10.90 -13.08 30.52
N GLY A 214 -11.87 -13.23 29.62
CA GLY A 214 -12.78 -12.14 29.29
C GLY A 214 -12.02 -11.09 28.49
N ASP A 215 -12.10 -9.84 28.92
CA ASP A 215 -11.66 -8.69 28.13
C ASP A 215 -10.20 -8.29 28.40
N ALA A 216 -9.46 -9.08 29.18
CA ALA A 216 -8.06 -8.83 29.54
C ALA A 216 -7.25 -10.11 29.69
N VAL A 217 -5.93 -10.03 29.47
CA VAL A 217 -5.00 -11.14 29.70
C VAL A 217 -4.68 -11.39 31.18
N GLY A 218 -4.43 -12.66 31.49
CA GLY A 218 -3.80 -13.11 32.73
C GLY A 218 -2.29 -12.81 32.78
N PRO A 219 -1.59 -13.32 33.82
CA PRO A 219 -0.15 -13.09 33.95
C PRO A 219 0.64 -13.73 32.80
N GLU A 220 1.67 -13.02 32.35
CA GLU A 220 2.57 -13.48 31.29
C GLU A 220 3.29 -14.79 31.66
N GLN A 221 3.32 -15.73 30.71
CA GLN A 221 4.20 -16.89 30.74
C GLN A 221 5.29 -16.77 29.68
N VAL A 222 6.50 -16.45 30.11
CA VAL A 222 7.70 -16.50 29.26
C VAL A 222 7.97 -17.93 28.80
N LEU A 223 8.14 -18.13 27.49
CA LEU A 223 8.48 -19.41 26.87
C LEU A 223 9.98 -19.48 26.52
N VAL A 224 10.51 -18.42 25.92
CA VAL A 224 11.92 -18.28 25.51
C VAL A 224 12.33 -16.81 25.67
N GLU A 225 13.55 -16.57 26.14
CA GLU A 225 14.19 -15.24 26.17
C GLU A 225 15.68 -15.49 25.95
N ASP A 226 16.24 -14.96 24.85
CA ASP A 226 17.61 -15.28 24.43
C ASP A 226 18.23 -14.21 23.50
N TRP A 227 17.78 -14.15 22.22
CA TRP A 227 18.33 -13.30 21.14
C TRP A 227 18.84 -11.96 21.65
N CYS A 228 20.16 -11.76 21.70
CA CYS A 228 20.74 -10.55 22.26
C CYS A 228 20.62 -9.38 21.29
N GLN A 229 20.28 -8.20 21.77
CA GLN A 229 20.23 -7.00 20.94
C GLN A 229 21.11 -5.93 21.56
N GLN A 230 22.34 -5.80 21.07
CA GLN A 230 23.15 -4.62 21.40
C GLN A 230 22.54 -3.38 20.74
N TYR A 231 22.27 -3.45 19.43
CA TYR A 231 21.74 -2.35 18.62
C TYR A 231 20.23 -2.44 18.49
N PRO A 232 19.53 -1.32 18.19
CA PRO A 232 18.09 -1.29 18.04
C PRO A 232 17.63 -1.70 16.62
N SER A 233 18.36 -2.63 16.01
CA SER A 233 18.14 -3.17 14.67
C SER A 233 18.15 -4.69 14.70
N HIS A 234 17.37 -5.29 13.79
CA HIS A 234 17.29 -6.75 13.56
C HIS A 234 17.01 -7.58 14.82
N GLY A 235 16.04 -7.14 15.63
CA GLY A 235 15.79 -7.70 16.96
C GLY A 235 14.88 -8.93 16.97
N ALA A 236 13.58 -8.68 17.15
CA ALA A 236 12.56 -9.71 17.01
C ALA A 236 12.15 -9.86 15.54
N GLY A 237 11.63 -11.02 15.17
CA GLY A 237 10.91 -11.22 13.91
C GLY A 237 9.43 -11.48 14.18
N ASP A 238 8.97 -12.66 13.78
CA ASP A 238 7.55 -13.03 13.75
C ASP A 238 7.26 -14.35 14.48
N ILE A 239 5.97 -14.68 14.61
CA ILE A 239 5.44 -15.89 15.20
C ILE A 239 4.42 -16.52 14.24
N GLU A 240 4.63 -17.80 13.89
CA GLU A 240 3.63 -18.54 13.12
C GLU A 240 3.42 -19.98 13.64
N PHE A 241 2.23 -20.53 13.40
CA PHE A 241 1.88 -21.90 13.75
C PHE A 241 2.00 -22.84 12.55
N GLY A 242 2.76 -23.91 12.72
CA GLY A 242 2.81 -24.97 11.72
C GLY A 242 1.49 -25.75 11.61
N PRO A 243 1.24 -26.45 10.49
CA PRO A 243 0.10 -27.35 10.33
C PRO A 243 0.00 -28.44 11.42
N ASP A 244 1.12 -28.76 12.06
CA ASP A 244 1.24 -29.68 13.19
C ASP A 244 0.86 -29.08 14.56
N GLY A 245 0.49 -27.80 14.61
CA GLY A 245 0.15 -27.05 15.81
C GLY A 245 1.33 -26.71 16.72
N THR A 246 2.57 -26.80 16.21
CA THR A 246 3.78 -26.32 16.89
C THR A 246 4.04 -24.85 16.58
N LEU A 247 4.73 -24.17 17.51
CA LEU A 247 4.96 -22.74 17.46
C LEU A 247 6.34 -22.46 16.87
N TYR A 248 6.39 -21.66 15.80
CA TYR A 248 7.61 -21.14 15.22
C TYR A 248 7.80 -19.69 15.66
N ALA A 249 9.05 -19.28 15.86
CA ALA A 249 9.40 -17.90 16.11
C ALA A 249 10.77 -17.59 15.49
N SER A 250 10.89 -16.42 14.88
CA SER A 250 12.13 -15.94 14.27
C SER A 250 12.75 -14.78 15.06
N GLY A 251 14.04 -14.55 14.89
CA GLY A 251 14.68 -13.33 15.38
C GLY A 251 15.99 -13.08 14.65
N GLY A 252 16.27 -11.80 14.43
CA GLY A 252 17.41 -11.35 13.64
C GLY A 252 18.74 -11.50 14.37
N ASP A 253 19.79 -11.02 13.71
CA ASP A 253 21.16 -11.09 14.18
C ASP A 253 21.49 -10.09 15.29
N GLY A 254 20.55 -9.22 15.67
CA GLY A 254 20.65 -8.20 16.72
C GLY A 254 21.82 -7.23 16.55
N ALA A 255 22.38 -7.13 15.34
CA ALA A 255 23.64 -6.47 15.04
C ALA A 255 23.45 -5.06 14.46
N SER A 256 24.52 -4.27 14.37
CA SER A 256 24.45 -2.96 13.73
C SER A 256 24.37 -3.08 12.20
N PHE A 257 23.39 -2.43 11.60
CA PHE A 257 23.33 -2.22 10.14
C PHE A 257 24.35 -1.19 9.61
N THR A 258 24.98 -0.40 10.50
CA THR A 258 25.78 0.79 10.10
C THR A 258 27.25 0.50 9.80
N PHE A 259 27.77 -0.64 10.23
CA PHE A 259 29.14 -1.10 10.01
C PHE A 259 29.21 -2.62 10.15
N ASN A 260 30.30 -3.24 9.71
CA ASN A 260 30.52 -4.67 9.85
C ASN A 260 30.64 -5.06 11.33
N ASP A 261 29.52 -5.46 11.93
CA ASP A 261 29.44 -5.82 13.33
C ASP A 261 29.86 -7.27 13.54
N PHE A 262 30.89 -7.45 14.37
CA PHE A 262 31.42 -8.72 14.83
C PHE A 262 31.56 -8.76 16.37
N GLY A 263 30.76 -7.94 17.09
CA GLY A 263 30.72 -7.86 18.55
C GLY A 263 31.84 -7.03 19.19
N GLN A 264 32.44 -6.11 18.42
CA GLN A 264 33.67 -5.39 18.80
C GLN A 264 33.47 -4.15 19.67
N LEU A 265 32.23 -3.68 19.83
CA LEU A 265 31.90 -2.44 20.55
C LEU A 265 31.21 -2.73 21.91
N GLY A 266 30.64 -1.70 22.53
CA GLY A 266 29.99 -1.76 23.83
C GLY A 266 30.81 -1.13 24.97
N SER A 267 30.13 -0.85 26.09
CA SER A 267 30.71 -0.38 27.34
C SER A 267 29.93 -0.96 28.53
N PRO A 268 30.34 -2.12 29.09
CA PRO A 268 31.56 -2.88 28.77
C PRO A 268 31.53 -3.47 27.35
N ALA A 269 32.72 -3.63 26.73
CA ALA A 269 32.86 -4.20 25.40
C ALA A 269 32.33 -5.64 25.35
N ASN A 270 31.81 -6.09 24.20
CA ASN A 270 31.16 -7.39 24.05
C ASN A 270 30.05 -7.60 25.13
N PRO A 271 28.94 -6.84 25.07
CA PRO A 271 27.90 -6.92 26.08
C PRO A 271 27.03 -8.18 25.98
N CYS A 272 26.93 -8.80 24.80
CA CYS A 272 26.21 -10.06 24.59
C CYS A 272 26.98 -11.28 25.15
N GLY A 273 28.31 -11.18 25.33
CA GLY A 273 29.14 -12.28 25.83
C GLY A 273 29.65 -13.23 24.75
N ASP A 274 29.75 -12.71 23.53
CA ASP A 274 30.05 -13.39 22.29
C ASP A 274 31.45 -14.07 22.32
N PRO A 275 31.58 -15.31 21.81
CA PRO A 275 32.85 -16.03 21.80
C PRO A 275 33.94 -15.36 20.94
N PRO A 276 35.24 -15.64 21.20
CA PRO A 276 35.78 -16.59 22.18
C PRO A 276 36.11 -15.95 23.54
N THR A 277 35.62 -14.74 23.82
CA THR A 277 36.02 -13.95 25.00
C THR A 277 34.83 -13.70 25.94
N PRO A 278 35.01 -13.59 27.26
CA PRO A 278 33.92 -13.26 28.17
C PRO A 278 33.44 -11.80 28.02
N PRO A 279 32.22 -11.47 28.49
CA PRO A 279 31.75 -10.09 28.54
C PRO A 279 32.76 -9.13 29.18
N GLY A 280 32.97 -7.98 28.55
CA GLY A 280 33.96 -6.97 28.96
C GLY A 280 35.33 -7.09 28.29
N ALA A 281 35.57 -8.12 27.48
CA ALA A 281 36.75 -8.24 26.62
C ALA A 281 36.39 -7.93 25.15
N PRO A 282 37.21 -7.17 24.40
CA PRO A 282 36.92 -6.84 23.01
C PRO A 282 37.19 -8.02 22.08
N LEU A 283 36.34 -8.17 21.06
CA LEU A 283 36.52 -9.12 19.96
C LEU A 283 37.39 -8.57 18.82
N ALA A 284 38.06 -9.46 18.09
CA ALA A 284 38.92 -9.14 16.96
C ALA A 284 39.01 -10.30 15.94
N PRO A 285 39.03 -10.03 14.62
CA PRO A 285 39.24 -11.04 13.59
C PRO A 285 40.62 -11.73 13.72
N PRO A 286 40.78 -12.96 13.21
CA PRO A 286 39.79 -13.74 12.45
C PRO A 286 38.77 -14.47 13.35
N SER A 287 39.00 -14.54 14.66
CA SER A 287 38.30 -15.48 15.56
C SER A 287 36.98 -14.99 16.17
N SER A 288 36.56 -13.75 15.92
CA SER A 288 35.30 -13.16 16.42
C SER A 288 34.08 -14.00 16.04
N GLN A 289 33.09 -14.08 16.94
CA GLN A 289 31.81 -14.78 16.71
C GLN A 289 30.59 -13.92 17.13
N GLY A 290 30.81 -12.64 17.44
CA GLY A 290 29.76 -11.72 17.88
C GLY A 290 29.09 -10.92 16.78
N GLY A 291 28.23 -9.97 17.16
CA GLY A 291 27.52 -9.11 16.19
C GLY A 291 26.70 -9.95 15.21
N ALA A 292 26.84 -9.69 13.91
CA ALA A 292 26.13 -10.45 12.87
C ALA A 292 26.56 -11.93 12.79
N LEU A 293 27.76 -12.27 13.28
CA LEU A 293 28.30 -13.64 13.21
C LEU A 293 27.57 -14.62 14.14
N ARG A 294 26.72 -14.13 15.05
CA ARG A 294 25.86 -14.97 15.89
C ARG A 294 24.86 -15.80 15.07
N ALA A 295 24.47 -15.31 13.89
CA ALA A 295 23.70 -16.09 12.91
C ALA A 295 24.40 -17.40 12.49
N GLN A 296 25.72 -17.52 12.66
CA GLN A 296 26.52 -18.71 12.37
C GLN A 296 26.99 -19.47 13.63
N ASP A 297 26.48 -19.15 14.82
CA ASP A 297 26.88 -19.78 16.10
C ASP A 297 26.56 -21.29 16.16
N ALA A 298 25.64 -21.78 15.33
CA ALA A 298 25.44 -23.23 15.17
C ALA A 298 26.65 -23.98 14.56
N ARG A 299 27.61 -23.26 13.94
CA ARG A 299 28.84 -23.81 13.36
C ARG A 299 30.03 -23.77 14.33
N THR A 300 29.98 -22.90 15.34
CA THR A 300 31.07 -22.67 16.30
C THR A 300 31.01 -23.70 17.44
N ARG A 301 32.01 -23.67 18.34
CA ARG A 301 32.11 -24.57 19.50
C ARG A 301 32.91 -23.92 20.62
N GLY A 302 32.38 -23.97 21.84
CA GLY A 302 33.09 -23.55 23.06
C GLY A 302 32.14 -23.22 24.21
N ASP A 303 30.89 -22.93 23.86
CA ASP A 303 29.90 -22.24 24.65
C ASP A 303 28.47 -22.78 24.36
N ALA A 304 27.43 -21.98 24.55
CA ALA A 304 26.05 -22.40 24.47
C ALA A 304 25.30 -21.61 23.40
N LEU A 305 24.84 -22.32 22.35
CA LEU A 305 24.17 -21.77 21.18
C LEU A 305 23.18 -20.64 21.52
N GLY A 306 23.44 -19.44 21.01
CA GLY A 306 22.46 -18.33 20.99
C GLY A 306 21.37 -18.52 19.95
N LEU A 307 20.31 -17.70 19.99
CA LEU A 307 19.21 -17.73 19.02
C LEU A 307 19.25 -16.65 17.94
N ASP A 308 20.18 -15.69 18.01
CA ASP A 308 20.32 -14.62 17.01
C ASP A 308 20.53 -15.17 15.58
N GLY A 309 19.77 -14.63 14.61
CA GLY A 309 19.79 -15.07 13.22
C GLY A 309 19.22 -16.47 12.99
N THR A 310 18.17 -16.86 13.73
CA THR A 310 17.55 -18.19 13.66
C THR A 310 16.01 -18.17 13.59
N VAL A 311 15.46 -19.27 13.07
CA VAL A 311 14.08 -19.69 13.32
C VAL A 311 14.09 -20.88 14.28
N ILE A 312 13.30 -20.77 15.36
CA ILE A 312 13.06 -21.86 16.31
C ILE A 312 11.68 -22.48 16.14
N ARG A 313 11.57 -23.77 16.47
CA ARG A 313 10.31 -24.51 16.57
C ARG A 313 10.15 -25.09 17.98
N VAL A 314 9.08 -24.70 18.69
CA VAL A 314 8.89 -24.99 20.11
C VAL A 314 7.51 -25.55 20.45
N ASN A 315 7.45 -26.25 21.58
CA ASN A 315 6.20 -26.62 22.21
C ASN A 315 5.51 -25.36 22.78
N ARG A 316 4.37 -24.98 22.19
CA ARG A 316 3.62 -23.76 22.52
C ARG A 316 3.23 -23.59 24.00
N ARG A 317 3.18 -24.67 24.79
CA ARG A 317 2.85 -24.59 26.23
C ARG A 317 4.06 -24.44 27.16
N THR A 318 5.28 -24.73 26.69
CA THR A 318 6.46 -24.87 27.55
C THR A 318 7.74 -24.19 27.05
N GLY A 319 7.81 -23.78 25.78
CA GLY A 319 9.02 -23.19 25.19
C GLY A 319 10.20 -24.17 25.04
N ALA A 320 10.01 -25.45 25.32
CA ALA A 320 10.96 -26.49 24.99
C ALA A 320 10.98 -26.74 23.47
N GLY A 321 12.12 -27.18 22.93
CA GLY A 321 12.21 -27.60 21.52
C GLY A 321 11.16 -28.65 21.17
N ALA A 322 10.53 -28.51 20.00
CA ALA A 322 9.44 -29.39 19.59
C ALA A 322 9.93 -30.82 19.28
N THR A 323 9.01 -31.78 19.38
CA THR A 323 9.28 -33.18 19.04
C THR A 323 9.65 -33.29 17.56
N GLY A 324 10.75 -33.99 17.26
CA GLY A 324 11.23 -34.16 15.90
C GLY A 324 12.25 -33.12 15.43
N ASN A 325 12.53 -32.05 16.20
CA ASN A 325 13.52 -31.05 15.78
C ASN A 325 14.90 -31.68 15.46
N PRO A 326 15.66 -31.13 14.48
CA PRO A 326 16.89 -31.74 13.91
C PRO A 326 17.94 -32.12 14.95
N TRP A 327 18.03 -31.32 16.01
CA TRP A 327 19.04 -31.42 17.06
C TRP A 327 18.44 -31.75 18.43
N SER A 328 17.24 -32.34 18.46
CA SER A 328 16.49 -32.77 19.66
C SER A 328 17.30 -33.62 20.67
N SER A 329 18.39 -34.27 20.24
CA SER A 329 19.30 -35.07 21.09
C SER A 329 20.50 -34.31 21.65
N ARG A 330 20.77 -33.07 21.21
CA ARG A 330 21.91 -32.26 21.69
C ARG A 330 21.67 -31.72 23.10
N SER A 331 22.75 -31.52 23.86
CA SER A 331 22.73 -30.87 25.18
C SER A 331 22.61 -29.35 25.05
N GLY A 332 21.87 -28.70 25.97
CA GLY A 332 21.51 -27.28 25.87
C GLY A 332 20.06 -27.10 25.39
N ALA A 333 19.41 -25.98 25.72
CA ALA A 333 17.99 -25.77 25.36
C ALA A 333 17.86 -25.32 23.89
N ASN A 334 18.60 -24.27 23.51
CA ASN A 334 18.56 -23.65 22.18
C ASN A 334 18.93 -24.62 21.05
N TRP A 335 19.96 -25.47 21.27
CA TRP A 335 20.27 -26.58 20.37
C TRP A 335 19.06 -27.44 20.02
N ARG A 336 18.09 -27.63 20.92
CA ARG A 336 16.89 -28.45 20.65
C ARG A 336 15.75 -27.65 20.02
N ARG A 337 15.85 -26.32 19.94
CA ARG A 337 14.83 -25.39 19.43
C ARG A 337 15.03 -25.01 17.96
N VAL A 338 16.26 -24.76 17.53
CA VAL A 338 16.59 -24.26 16.19
C VAL A 338 16.20 -25.25 15.08
N VAL A 339 15.58 -24.72 14.02
CA VAL A 339 15.24 -25.43 12.78
C VAL A 339 15.79 -24.75 11.52
N ALA A 340 16.15 -23.46 11.60
CA ALA A 340 16.94 -22.77 10.58
C ALA A 340 17.86 -21.72 11.24
N PHE A 341 19.01 -21.43 10.63
CA PHE A 341 19.97 -20.44 11.08
C PHE A 341 20.69 -19.77 9.89
N GLY A 342 21.56 -18.80 10.16
CA GLY A 342 22.25 -18.06 9.11
C GLY A 342 21.34 -17.06 8.39
N LEU A 343 20.40 -16.47 9.13
CA LEU A 343 19.47 -15.43 8.67
C LEU A 343 19.88 -14.07 9.25
N ARG A 344 19.52 -12.97 8.60
CA ARG A 344 19.86 -11.60 9.01
C ARG A 344 18.81 -10.97 9.91
N ASN A 345 17.61 -10.82 9.38
CA ASN A 345 16.44 -10.25 10.02
C ASN A 345 15.17 -10.90 9.42
N PRO A 346 14.89 -12.18 9.77
CA PRO A 346 13.73 -12.94 9.29
C PRO A 346 12.44 -12.35 9.87
N PHE A 347 11.96 -11.27 9.26
CA PHE A 347 11.00 -10.33 9.85
C PHE A 347 9.55 -10.81 9.76
N ARG A 348 9.22 -11.65 8.77
CA ARG A 348 7.90 -12.30 8.64
C ARG A 348 8.00 -13.76 8.25
N LEU A 349 7.03 -14.53 8.71
CA LEU A 349 6.92 -15.98 8.48
C LEU A 349 5.55 -16.31 7.89
N ALA A 350 5.48 -17.19 6.91
CA ALA A 350 4.21 -17.76 6.45
C ALA A 350 4.36 -19.23 6.06
N PHE A 351 3.47 -20.09 6.55
CA PHE A 351 3.32 -21.42 5.97
C PHE A 351 2.55 -21.33 4.65
N ARG A 352 3.02 -22.05 3.63
CA ARG A 352 2.26 -22.19 2.39
C ARG A 352 1.07 -23.14 2.62
N PRO A 353 -0.18 -22.70 2.44
CA PRO A 353 -1.35 -23.50 2.77
C PRO A 353 -1.40 -24.85 2.04
N GLY A 354 -1.86 -25.87 2.76
CA GLY A 354 -1.88 -27.26 2.28
C GLY A 354 -0.51 -27.96 2.23
N THR A 355 0.56 -27.32 2.73
CA THR A 355 1.92 -27.89 2.80
C THR A 355 2.56 -27.67 4.17
N ASP A 356 3.68 -28.34 4.43
CA ASP A 356 4.54 -28.10 5.61
C ASP A 356 5.68 -27.09 5.32
N ASP A 357 5.69 -26.45 4.14
CA ASP A 357 6.74 -25.50 3.72
C ASP A 357 6.57 -24.16 4.46
N LEU A 358 7.58 -23.80 5.27
CA LEU A 358 7.67 -22.50 5.94
C LEU A 358 8.49 -21.53 5.07
N TYR A 359 7.87 -20.44 4.65
CA TYR A 359 8.51 -19.34 3.93
C TYR A 359 8.97 -18.28 4.93
N ILE A 360 10.19 -17.79 4.74
CA ILE A 360 10.88 -16.88 5.64
C ILE A 360 11.25 -15.65 4.84
N ALA A 361 10.63 -14.51 5.13
CA ALA A 361 11.01 -13.23 4.53
C ALA A 361 12.18 -12.64 5.33
N ASP A 362 13.40 -12.69 4.77
CA ASP A 362 14.62 -12.22 5.43
C ASP A 362 15.06 -10.87 4.86
N VAL A 363 15.11 -9.84 5.71
CA VAL A 363 15.53 -8.49 5.31
C VAL A 363 17.04 -8.48 5.13
N GLY A 364 17.45 -8.22 3.90
CA GLY A 364 18.81 -8.39 3.41
C GLY A 364 19.80 -7.32 3.84
N GLY A 365 21.05 -7.48 3.40
CA GLY A 365 22.19 -6.67 3.81
C GLY A 365 22.12 -5.23 3.32
N GLY A 366 22.37 -5.06 2.03
CA GLY A 366 22.38 -3.78 1.32
C GLY A 366 22.44 -3.91 -0.20
N ALA A 367 22.13 -5.11 -0.73
CA ALA A 367 22.07 -5.41 -2.15
C ALA A 367 20.84 -6.25 -2.53
N THR A 368 20.37 -7.16 -1.67
CA THR A 368 19.33 -8.14 -2.06
C THR A 368 18.44 -8.50 -0.89
N GLU A 369 17.12 -8.42 -1.07
CA GLU A 369 16.13 -9.05 -0.16
C GLU A 369 15.85 -10.48 -0.61
N GLU A 370 15.48 -11.35 0.32
CA GLU A 370 15.24 -12.75 0.01
C GLU A 370 14.06 -13.41 0.75
N VAL A 371 13.52 -14.44 0.10
CA VAL A 371 12.52 -15.36 0.67
C VAL A 371 13.10 -16.77 0.62
N ASP A 372 13.40 -17.29 1.80
CA ASP A 372 13.84 -18.65 2.04
C ASP A 372 12.67 -19.61 2.29
N VAL A 373 12.91 -20.91 2.12
CA VAL A 373 11.88 -21.95 2.31
C VAL A 373 12.43 -23.18 3.02
N LEU A 374 12.07 -23.31 4.30
CA LEU A 374 12.33 -24.49 5.13
C LEU A 374 11.25 -25.55 4.83
N ARG A 375 11.65 -26.65 4.18
CA ARG A 375 10.71 -27.71 3.71
C ARG A 375 10.60 -28.92 4.63
N ASP A 376 11.58 -29.11 5.51
CA ASP A 376 11.57 -30.21 6.50
C ASP A 376 12.13 -29.73 7.83
N ALA A 377 11.27 -29.11 8.64
CA ALA A 377 11.60 -28.68 10.01
C ALA A 377 11.93 -29.86 10.97
N GLY A 378 11.77 -31.12 10.54
CA GLY A 378 12.21 -32.31 11.26
C GLY A 378 13.53 -32.92 10.76
N GLY A 379 14.06 -32.43 9.63
CA GLY A 379 15.20 -32.98 8.92
C GLY A 379 16.55 -32.47 9.46
N SER A 380 17.28 -31.75 8.63
CA SER A 380 18.46 -30.98 9.03
C SER A 380 18.07 -29.52 9.27
N ALA A 381 18.61 -28.87 10.30
CA ALA A 381 18.46 -27.43 10.42
C ALA A 381 19.20 -26.75 9.26
N GLU A 382 18.49 -25.97 8.46
CA GLU A 382 19.02 -25.34 7.26
C GLU A 382 19.84 -24.08 7.60
N ASN A 383 20.80 -23.74 6.75
CA ASN A 383 21.71 -22.60 6.93
C ASN A 383 21.59 -21.69 5.70
N TYR A 384 21.11 -20.46 5.89
CA TYR A 384 20.92 -19.50 4.79
C TYR A 384 22.14 -18.59 4.56
N GLY A 385 23.16 -18.70 5.42
CA GLY A 385 24.52 -18.26 5.12
C GLY A 385 24.90 -16.84 5.57
N TRP A 386 23.96 -16.00 6.02
CA TRP A 386 24.27 -14.70 6.63
C TRP A 386 25.20 -14.85 7.84
N PRO A 387 26.21 -13.97 8.06
CA PRO A 387 26.58 -12.79 7.25
C PRO A 387 27.66 -13.06 6.20
N CYS A 388 28.01 -14.34 5.98
CA CYS A 388 29.04 -14.72 5.02
C CYS A 388 28.50 -14.68 3.57
N TYR A 389 27.20 -14.87 3.41
CA TYR A 389 26.47 -14.72 2.15
C TYR A 389 25.34 -13.69 2.31
N GLU A 390 24.95 -13.08 1.20
CA GLU A 390 23.73 -12.29 1.01
C GLU A 390 23.14 -12.78 -0.33
N GLY A 391 21.92 -13.35 -0.31
CA GLY A 391 21.48 -14.18 -1.42
C GLY A 391 22.45 -15.34 -1.68
N THR A 392 22.73 -15.59 -2.96
CA THR A 392 23.70 -16.63 -3.37
C THR A 392 25.16 -16.14 -3.46
N ALA A 393 25.41 -14.85 -3.21
CA ALA A 393 26.73 -14.22 -3.32
C ALA A 393 27.45 -14.19 -1.96
N ARG A 394 28.78 -14.29 -1.97
CA ARG A 394 29.57 -13.98 -0.77
C ARG A 394 29.47 -12.49 -0.47
N MET A 395 29.15 -12.14 0.76
CA MET A 395 29.03 -10.75 1.19
C MET A 395 30.42 -10.10 1.27
N PRO A 396 30.79 -9.16 0.38
CA PRO A 396 32.17 -8.63 0.31
C PRO A 396 32.64 -7.96 1.60
N ALA A 397 31.70 -7.43 2.39
CA ALA A 397 31.97 -6.82 3.68
C ALA A 397 32.55 -7.82 4.70
N TYR A 398 32.08 -9.07 4.70
CA TYR A 398 32.51 -10.13 5.63
C TYR A 398 33.61 -11.04 5.04
N ASP A 399 33.59 -11.31 3.73
CA ASP A 399 34.68 -11.99 2.99
C ASP A 399 36.01 -11.22 3.17
N GLY A 400 36.00 -9.88 3.05
CA GLY A 400 37.17 -9.03 3.23
C GLY A 400 37.74 -8.91 4.67
N MET A 401 37.16 -9.61 5.66
CA MET A 401 37.64 -9.62 7.05
C MET A 401 38.39 -10.91 7.44
N ASP A 402 38.54 -11.88 6.51
CA ASP A 402 39.23 -13.16 6.73
C ASP A 402 38.75 -13.94 7.99
N LEU A 403 37.45 -13.85 8.32
CA LEU A 403 36.88 -14.43 9.54
C LEU A 403 36.85 -15.96 9.48
N ASP A 404 37.34 -16.63 10.54
CA ASP A 404 37.51 -18.10 10.60
C ASP A 404 36.19 -18.86 10.31
N VAL A 405 35.05 -18.33 10.77
CA VAL A 405 33.72 -18.95 10.58
C VAL A 405 33.24 -18.87 9.14
N CYS A 406 33.39 -17.72 8.47
CA CYS A 406 33.05 -17.56 7.06
C CYS A 406 34.04 -18.32 6.17
N GLU A 407 35.34 -18.21 6.45
CA GLU A 407 36.38 -18.98 5.77
C GLU A 407 36.18 -20.50 5.90
N ALA A 408 35.62 -20.99 7.01
CA ALA A 408 35.22 -22.40 7.13
C ALA A 408 34.00 -22.73 6.25
N LEU A 409 32.97 -21.88 6.24
CA LEU A 409 31.76 -22.05 5.44
C LEU A 409 32.05 -22.01 3.92
N TYR A 410 32.89 -21.08 3.47
CA TYR A 410 33.31 -20.90 2.08
C TYR A 410 34.06 -22.10 1.47
N ARG A 411 34.59 -23.00 2.30
CA ARG A 411 35.28 -24.22 1.87
C ARG A 411 34.37 -25.45 1.88
N GLU A 412 33.16 -25.33 2.40
CA GLU A 412 32.19 -26.43 2.56
C GLU A 412 31.12 -26.35 1.46
N HIS A 413 31.33 -27.08 0.36
CA HIS A 413 30.40 -27.10 -0.76
C HIS A 413 29.02 -27.62 -0.35
N GLY A 414 27.97 -26.82 -0.60
CA GLY A 414 26.58 -27.18 -0.26
C GLY A 414 26.21 -26.96 1.21
N ALA A 415 26.99 -26.19 1.98
CA ALA A 415 26.69 -25.86 3.37
C ALA A 415 25.75 -24.66 3.58
N VAL A 416 25.20 -24.11 2.49
CA VAL A 416 24.25 -23.00 2.47
C VAL A 416 23.11 -23.38 1.53
N THR A 417 21.87 -23.23 2.00
CA THR A 417 20.66 -23.22 1.17
C THR A 417 20.52 -21.80 0.60
N GLY A 418 20.29 -21.68 -0.71
CA GLY A 418 20.01 -20.40 -1.35
C GLY A 418 18.51 -20.12 -1.44
N PRO A 419 18.11 -18.84 -1.60
CA PRO A 419 16.71 -18.43 -1.53
C PRO A 419 15.87 -18.96 -2.68
N MET A 420 14.56 -19.03 -2.43
CA MET A 420 13.56 -19.41 -3.42
C MET A 420 13.18 -18.23 -4.32
N PHE A 421 13.11 -17.02 -3.75
CA PHE A 421 12.89 -15.76 -4.44
C PHE A 421 13.82 -14.71 -3.85
N ALA A 422 14.38 -13.84 -4.69
CA ALA A 422 15.27 -12.77 -4.26
C ALA A 422 15.21 -11.62 -5.27
N TYR A 423 15.37 -10.38 -4.81
CA TYR A 423 15.31 -9.18 -5.66
C TYR A 423 16.35 -8.14 -5.24
N ASP A 424 16.99 -7.53 -6.24
CA ASP A 424 18.06 -6.56 -6.04
C ASP A 424 17.50 -5.19 -5.62
N HIS A 425 18.18 -4.51 -4.70
CA HIS A 425 17.80 -3.19 -4.20
C HIS A 425 17.75 -2.14 -5.33
N ALA A 426 18.59 -2.26 -6.37
CA ALA A 426 18.68 -1.29 -7.46
C ALA A 426 17.65 -1.50 -8.58
N ASP A 427 17.15 -2.73 -8.75
CA ASP A 427 16.25 -3.11 -9.84
C ASP A 427 14.77 -3.09 -9.41
N ALA A 428 13.86 -2.82 -10.36
CA ALA A 428 12.42 -2.97 -10.16
C ALA A 428 12.06 -4.48 -10.09
N VAL A 429 11.08 -4.83 -9.25
CA VAL A 429 10.58 -6.21 -9.14
C VAL A 429 9.70 -6.54 -10.34
N VAL A 430 8.89 -5.58 -10.78
CA VAL A 430 8.01 -5.70 -11.95
C VAL A 430 8.44 -4.68 -13.02
N PRO A 431 8.72 -5.11 -14.27
CA PRO A 431 9.16 -4.19 -15.32
C PRO A 431 8.15 -3.07 -15.62
N GLY A 432 8.49 -1.84 -15.24
CA GLY A 432 7.71 -0.64 -15.54
C GLY A 432 6.76 -0.18 -14.43
N GLU A 433 6.83 -0.75 -13.23
CA GLU A 433 6.16 -0.23 -12.03
C GLU A 433 6.71 1.13 -11.56
N SER A 434 5.99 1.82 -10.67
CA SER A 434 6.42 3.09 -10.07
C SER A 434 7.14 2.92 -8.74
N CYS A 435 7.16 1.69 -8.18
CA CYS A 435 7.83 1.36 -6.92
C CYS A 435 9.29 1.88 -6.90
N PRO A 436 9.67 2.71 -5.92
CA PRO A 436 11.02 3.24 -5.81
C PRO A 436 12.08 2.13 -5.64
N THR A 437 13.29 2.39 -6.14
CA THR A 437 14.45 1.51 -5.96
C THR A 437 15.59 2.24 -5.25
N GLY A 438 16.63 1.50 -4.86
CA GLY A 438 17.80 1.97 -4.11
C GLY A 438 17.71 1.75 -2.59
N SER A 439 16.59 1.22 -2.10
CA SER A 439 16.40 0.69 -0.74
C SER A 439 15.33 -0.39 -0.79
N SER A 440 15.37 -1.32 0.15
CA SER A 440 14.40 -2.39 0.28
C SER A 440 14.33 -2.90 1.72
N SER A 441 13.18 -3.42 2.12
CA SER A 441 12.95 -4.07 3.40
C SER A 441 11.73 -4.98 3.31
N ILE A 442 11.93 -6.28 3.03
CA ILE A 442 10.84 -7.25 2.92
C ILE A 442 10.09 -7.37 4.26
N SER A 443 8.83 -6.94 4.27
CA SER A 443 8.11 -6.58 5.50
C SER A 443 6.78 -7.29 5.67
N GLY A 444 6.31 -8.02 4.66
CA GLY A 444 5.08 -8.80 4.68
C GLY A 444 5.19 -10.02 3.77
N ILE A 445 4.61 -11.14 4.17
CA ILE A 445 4.43 -12.33 3.33
C ILE A 445 3.11 -13.04 3.67
N ALA A 446 2.32 -13.39 2.65
CA ALA A 446 1.11 -14.19 2.77
C ALA A 446 0.92 -15.06 1.51
N PHE A 447 -0.05 -15.98 1.54
CA PHE A 447 -0.41 -16.81 0.39
C PHE A 447 -1.89 -16.67 0.05
N TYR A 448 -2.20 -16.26 -1.17
CA TYR A 448 -3.59 -16.17 -1.63
C TYR A 448 -4.15 -17.56 -1.92
N GLU A 449 -5.15 -18.01 -1.16
CA GLU A 449 -5.73 -19.36 -1.27
C GLU A 449 -6.84 -19.50 -2.33
N GLY A 450 -7.10 -18.44 -3.10
CA GLY A 450 -8.26 -18.30 -3.97
C GLY A 450 -9.39 -17.53 -3.29
N GLY A 451 -10.30 -16.97 -4.08
CA GLY A 451 -11.37 -16.11 -3.57
C GLY A 451 -12.03 -15.31 -4.69
N ALA A 452 -12.23 -14.01 -4.46
CA ALA A 452 -12.79 -13.12 -5.46
C ALA A 452 -11.80 -12.73 -6.57
N TYR A 453 -10.48 -12.71 -6.30
CA TYR A 453 -9.48 -12.16 -7.21
C TYR A 453 -9.34 -13.01 -8.49
N PRO A 454 -8.77 -12.48 -9.58
CA PRO A 454 -8.53 -13.25 -10.80
C PRO A 454 -7.68 -14.51 -10.55
N ASP A 455 -7.98 -15.61 -11.26
CA ASP A 455 -7.28 -16.92 -11.19
C ASP A 455 -5.73 -16.83 -11.24
N THR A 456 -5.16 -15.74 -11.77
CA THR A 456 -3.71 -15.48 -11.77
C THR A 456 -3.11 -15.31 -10.37
N PHE A 457 -3.93 -14.99 -9.37
CA PHE A 457 -3.54 -14.87 -7.97
C PHE A 457 -3.63 -16.20 -7.20
N ASP A 458 -4.26 -17.25 -7.75
CA ASP A 458 -4.47 -18.52 -7.05
C ASP A 458 -3.14 -19.18 -6.65
N GLY A 459 -2.94 -19.33 -5.34
CA GLY A 459 -1.72 -19.87 -4.74
C GLY A 459 -0.51 -18.93 -4.81
N ALA A 460 -0.69 -17.68 -5.21
CA ALA A 460 0.38 -16.68 -5.28
C ALA A 460 0.91 -16.32 -3.88
N MET A 461 2.21 -16.10 -3.81
CA MET A 461 2.86 -15.52 -2.65
C MET A 461 2.72 -14.00 -2.75
N VAL A 462 2.01 -13.38 -1.82
CA VAL A 462 1.90 -11.92 -1.72
C VAL A 462 3.05 -11.43 -0.83
N LEU A 463 3.81 -10.45 -1.32
CA LEU A 463 4.97 -9.86 -0.64
C LEU A 463 4.76 -8.37 -0.47
N ALA A 464 5.20 -7.83 0.67
CA ALA A 464 5.28 -6.39 0.90
C ALA A 464 6.73 -5.94 1.17
N ASP A 465 7.07 -4.73 0.75
CA ASP A 465 8.35 -4.07 1.08
C ASP A 465 8.07 -2.68 1.67
N TYR A 466 8.52 -2.49 2.91
CA TYR A 466 8.34 -1.27 3.70
C TYR A 466 9.13 -0.09 3.11
N SER A 467 10.37 -0.32 2.69
CA SER A 467 11.21 0.74 2.09
C SER A 467 10.69 1.16 0.72
N ARG A 468 10.06 0.24 -0.02
CA ARG A 468 9.52 0.51 -1.35
C ARG A 468 8.07 0.96 -1.38
N ASN A 469 7.34 0.96 -0.27
CA ASN A 469 5.92 1.35 -0.26
C ASN A 469 5.09 0.56 -1.29
N CYS A 470 5.39 -0.74 -1.45
CA CYS A 470 4.78 -1.58 -2.47
C CYS A 470 4.42 -2.97 -1.99
N ILE A 471 3.40 -3.55 -2.64
CA ILE A 471 2.92 -4.92 -2.43
C ILE A 471 2.86 -5.60 -3.80
N TRP A 472 3.48 -6.77 -3.93
CA TRP A 472 3.45 -7.59 -5.14
C TRP A 472 2.77 -8.93 -4.89
N ALA A 473 2.17 -9.49 -5.92
CA ALA A 473 1.84 -10.91 -5.99
C ALA A 473 2.86 -11.63 -6.88
N VAL A 474 3.37 -12.75 -6.39
CA VAL A 474 4.28 -13.66 -7.11
C VAL A 474 3.52 -14.97 -7.38
N PRO A 475 2.94 -15.14 -8.59
CA PRO A 475 2.19 -16.35 -8.93
C PRO A 475 3.09 -17.61 -8.91
N PRO A 476 2.54 -18.81 -8.69
CA PRO A 476 3.31 -20.06 -8.77
C PRO A 476 3.91 -20.32 -10.16
N VAL A 477 3.30 -19.73 -11.20
CA VAL A 477 3.76 -19.78 -12.59
C VAL A 477 3.41 -18.44 -13.24
N GLY A 478 4.43 -17.68 -13.64
CA GLY A 478 4.28 -16.36 -14.26
C GLY A 478 5.38 -15.40 -13.81
N ASP A 479 5.31 -14.17 -14.28
CA ASP A 479 6.12 -13.06 -13.75
C ASP A 479 5.38 -12.42 -12.55
N PRO A 480 6.09 -11.78 -11.60
CA PRO A 480 5.47 -11.01 -10.52
C PRO A 480 4.58 -9.87 -11.04
N LEU A 481 3.61 -9.48 -10.22
CA LEU A 481 2.61 -8.44 -10.50
C LEU A 481 2.58 -7.44 -9.34
N THR A 482 2.60 -6.13 -9.64
CA THR A 482 2.38 -5.08 -8.64
C THR A 482 0.91 -5.07 -8.26
N LEU A 483 0.59 -5.30 -6.99
CA LEU A 483 -0.79 -5.32 -6.46
C LEU A 483 -1.16 -3.96 -5.86
N VAL A 484 -0.22 -3.33 -5.14
CA VAL A 484 -0.36 -1.96 -4.62
C VAL A 484 0.95 -1.22 -4.85
N ASP A 485 0.87 -0.08 -5.52
CA ASP A 485 1.97 0.87 -5.73
C ASP A 485 1.63 2.16 -4.97
N GLY A 486 2.46 2.53 -3.97
CA GLY A 486 2.23 3.69 -3.11
C GLY A 486 1.65 3.39 -1.72
N ALA A 487 1.67 2.14 -1.26
CA ALA A 487 1.24 1.75 0.10
C ALA A 487 2.09 2.44 1.18
N HIS A 488 1.50 2.83 2.31
CA HIS A 488 2.15 3.72 3.30
C HIS A 488 3.05 2.99 4.33
N GLY A 489 4.06 2.27 3.85
CA GLY A 489 4.96 1.47 4.70
C GLY A 489 4.26 0.21 5.22
N PRO A 490 3.95 -0.76 4.34
CA PRO A 490 3.29 -2.01 4.72
C PRO A 490 4.22 -2.87 5.61
N VAL A 491 3.71 -3.44 6.70
CA VAL A 491 4.53 -4.19 7.69
C VAL A 491 3.97 -5.54 8.16
N ASP A 492 2.83 -5.98 7.63
CA ASP A 492 2.28 -7.33 7.82
C ASP A 492 1.29 -7.61 6.69
N LEU A 493 1.12 -8.89 6.34
CA LEU A 493 0.17 -9.35 5.35
C LEU A 493 -0.63 -10.52 5.92
N GLN A 494 -1.95 -10.46 5.79
CA GLN A 494 -2.84 -11.49 6.31
C GLN A 494 -3.99 -11.70 5.34
N ILE A 495 -4.27 -12.97 4.98
CA ILE A 495 -5.53 -13.28 4.28
C ILE A 495 -6.67 -13.29 5.31
N GLY A 496 -7.71 -12.51 5.04
CA GLY A 496 -8.89 -12.45 5.88
C GLY A 496 -9.89 -13.58 5.61
N PRO A 497 -10.92 -13.77 6.46
CA PRO A 497 -11.85 -14.90 6.37
C PRO A 497 -12.68 -14.97 5.07
N ALA A 498 -12.76 -13.87 4.32
CA ALA A 498 -13.43 -13.79 3.02
C ALA A 498 -12.50 -14.11 1.81
N GLY A 499 -11.21 -14.36 2.06
CA GLY A 499 -10.19 -14.55 1.02
C GLY A 499 -9.48 -13.27 0.57
N ASP A 500 -9.89 -12.09 1.04
CA ASP A 500 -9.22 -10.82 0.72
C ASP A 500 -7.86 -10.68 1.40
N VAL A 501 -6.91 -10.01 0.73
CA VAL A 501 -5.63 -9.60 1.30
C VAL A 501 -5.84 -8.38 2.20
N PHE A 502 -5.39 -8.46 3.44
CA PHE A 502 -5.23 -7.33 4.34
C PHE A 502 -3.75 -7.03 4.53
N TYR A 503 -3.41 -5.75 4.67
CA TYR A 503 -2.08 -5.32 5.08
C TYR A 503 -2.13 -4.33 6.23
N VAL A 504 -1.09 -4.33 7.06
CA VAL A 504 -0.91 -3.33 8.11
C VAL A 504 -0.12 -2.16 7.53
N ASP A 505 -0.73 -0.98 7.56
CA ASP A 505 -0.17 0.29 7.12
C ASP A 505 0.40 1.03 8.35
N LEU A 506 1.72 1.00 8.48
CA LEU A 506 2.43 1.64 9.60
C LEU A 506 2.37 3.17 9.51
N GLY A 507 2.57 3.73 8.32
CA GLY A 507 2.69 5.17 8.13
C GLY A 507 1.35 5.92 8.24
N GLY A 508 0.24 5.26 7.90
CA GLY A 508 -1.12 5.78 8.04
C GLY A 508 -1.82 5.39 9.34
N GLY A 509 -1.26 4.46 10.13
CA GLY A 509 -1.91 4.00 11.37
C GLY A 509 -3.20 3.21 11.11
N THR A 510 -3.22 2.37 10.07
CA THR A 510 -4.41 1.63 9.64
C THR A 510 -4.16 0.14 9.39
N VAL A 511 -5.23 -0.66 9.38
CA VAL A 511 -5.26 -1.93 8.66
C VAL A 511 -6.09 -1.70 7.40
N ARG A 512 -5.57 -2.11 6.26
CA ARG A 512 -6.15 -1.88 4.94
C ARG A 512 -6.53 -3.20 4.28
N ARG A 513 -7.58 -3.16 3.46
CA ARG A 513 -8.18 -4.31 2.79
C ARG A 513 -8.15 -4.09 1.29
N ILE A 514 -7.51 -5.01 0.59
CA ILE A 514 -7.58 -5.08 -0.86
C ILE A 514 -8.79 -5.94 -1.23
N THR A 515 -9.74 -5.37 -1.97
CA THR A 515 -10.88 -6.11 -2.54
C THR A 515 -10.77 -6.14 -4.06
N TRP A 516 -11.50 -7.05 -4.71
CA TRP A 516 -11.60 -7.10 -6.17
C TRP A 516 -13.02 -7.36 -6.64
N SER A 517 -13.38 -6.75 -7.78
CA SER A 517 -14.58 -7.11 -8.54
C SER A 517 -14.35 -6.92 -10.04
N ASP A 518 -14.87 -7.85 -10.84
CA ASP A 518 -15.08 -7.69 -12.29
C ASP A 518 -16.23 -6.73 -12.63
N HIS A 519 -17.07 -6.40 -11.64
CA HIS A 519 -18.18 -5.46 -11.71
C HIS A 519 -18.03 -4.38 -10.61
N PRO A 520 -16.94 -3.57 -10.62
CA PRO A 520 -16.67 -2.62 -9.55
C PRO A 520 -17.78 -1.56 -9.47
N PRO A 521 -18.17 -1.13 -8.25
CA PRO A 521 -19.11 -0.02 -8.07
C PRO A 521 -18.67 1.24 -8.84
N PRO A 522 -19.61 1.95 -9.51
CA PRO A 522 -19.33 3.20 -10.19
C PRO A 522 -18.81 4.28 -9.24
N THR A 523 -17.86 5.08 -9.71
CA THR A 523 -17.35 6.28 -9.04
C THR A 523 -17.75 7.51 -9.86
N GLY A 524 -18.65 8.34 -9.31
CA GLY A 524 -19.28 9.44 -10.06
C GLY A 524 -20.50 9.02 -10.88
N SER A 525 -21.21 10.00 -11.45
CA SER A 525 -22.44 9.77 -12.20
C SER A 525 -22.18 8.98 -13.48
N SER A 526 -22.90 7.86 -13.66
CA SER A 526 -22.62 6.84 -14.67
C SER A 526 -23.89 6.34 -15.35
N TYR A 527 -23.90 6.29 -16.68
CA TYR A 527 -24.96 5.60 -17.43
C TYR A 527 -24.92 4.10 -17.18
N LEU A 528 -26.07 3.50 -16.85
CA LEU A 528 -26.14 2.07 -16.58
C LEU A 528 -25.73 1.22 -17.81
N SER A 529 -26.00 1.72 -19.01
CA SER A 529 -25.57 1.07 -20.26
C SER A 529 -24.06 1.16 -20.53
N ASP A 530 -23.30 1.97 -19.79
CA ASP A 530 -21.83 1.96 -19.78
C ASP A 530 -21.24 1.09 -18.64
N LEU A 531 -22.03 0.70 -17.64
CA LEU A 531 -21.58 -0.12 -16.49
C LEU A 531 -21.67 -1.62 -16.73
N ALA A 532 -20.77 -2.40 -16.12
CA ALA A 532 -20.90 -3.86 -16.08
C ALA A 532 -22.07 -4.26 -15.17
N TRP A 533 -23.01 -5.08 -15.66
CA TRP A 533 -24.13 -5.60 -14.86
C TRP A 533 -23.72 -6.89 -14.13
N SER A 534 -24.08 -7.05 -12.86
CA SER A 534 -23.78 -8.27 -12.09
C SER A 534 -24.70 -9.45 -12.44
N ALA A 535 -25.89 -9.18 -12.99
CA ALA A 535 -26.79 -10.21 -13.51
C ALA A 535 -27.73 -9.64 -14.59
N MET A 536 -28.18 -10.49 -15.52
CA MET A 536 -29.29 -10.14 -16.41
C MET A 536 -30.24 -11.34 -16.66
N THR A 537 -31.49 -11.02 -16.93
CA THR A 537 -32.54 -11.91 -17.46
C THR A 537 -33.45 -11.10 -18.36
N ASN A 538 -34.06 -11.73 -19.35
CA ASN A 538 -34.92 -11.04 -20.31
C ASN A 538 -35.99 -11.99 -20.83
N GLY A 539 -37.20 -11.48 -21.09
CA GLY A 539 -38.32 -12.34 -21.47
C GLY A 539 -38.23 -12.86 -22.91
N TRP A 540 -37.60 -12.07 -23.78
CA TRP A 540 -37.33 -12.37 -25.19
C TRP A 540 -36.10 -11.56 -25.63
N GLY A 541 -35.24 -12.13 -26.47
CA GLY A 541 -33.96 -11.52 -26.86
C GLY A 541 -32.97 -11.26 -25.71
N PRO A 542 -31.75 -10.79 -26.01
CA PRO A 542 -30.85 -10.22 -25.01
C PRO A 542 -31.31 -8.82 -24.59
N VAL A 543 -30.86 -8.34 -23.43
CA VAL A 543 -30.94 -6.90 -23.12
C VAL A 543 -29.88 -6.19 -23.93
N GLU A 544 -30.28 -5.13 -24.63
CA GLU A 544 -29.39 -4.33 -25.48
C GLU A 544 -28.95 -3.05 -24.77
N ARG A 545 -27.82 -2.49 -25.20
CA ARG A 545 -27.21 -1.27 -24.63
C ARG A 545 -27.26 -0.17 -25.69
N ASP A 546 -27.82 0.97 -25.32
CA ASP A 546 -28.04 2.14 -26.19
C ASP A 546 -28.89 1.85 -27.44
N THR A 547 -29.63 0.73 -27.43
CA THR A 547 -30.53 0.22 -28.48
C THR A 547 -31.71 -0.51 -27.83
N SER A 548 -32.86 -0.54 -28.52
CA SER A 548 -34.08 -1.28 -28.17
C SER A 548 -33.83 -2.80 -28.21
N ASN A 549 -34.82 -3.62 -27.84
CA ASN A 549 -34.68 -5.07 -27.90
C ASN A 549 -35.01 -5.62 -29.31
N GLY A 550 -34.01 -6.04 -30.09
CA GLY A 550 -34.21 -6.58 -31.45
C GLY A 550 -34.66 -8.05 -31.54
N GLU A 551 -35.11 -8.64 -30.43
CA GLU A 551 -35.63 -10.01 -30.27
C GLU A 551 -34.66 -11.19 -30.45
N ALA A 552 -33.81 -11.22 -31.48
CA ALA A 552 -33.32 -12.49 -32.04
C ALA A 552 -31.85 -12.81 -31.75
N ALA A 553 -30.97 -11.81 -31.74
CA ALA A 553 -29.53 -11.95 -31.53
C ALA A 553 -28.97 -10.72 -30.81
N PRO A 554 -27.77 -10.79 -30.19
CA PRO A 554 -27.14 -9.59 -29.66
C PRO A 554 -26.79 -8.58 -30.76
N PHE A 555 -27.09 -7.31 -30.49
CA PHE A 555 -26.85 -6.13 -31.32
C PHE A 555 -27.71 -6.06 -32.59
N ASP A 556 -28.97 -6.51 -32.54
CA ASP A 556 -29.96 -6.35 -33.62
C ASP A 556 -31.06 -5.33 -33.36
N GLY A 557 -31.06 -4.70 -32.18
CA GLY A 557 -31.98 -3.63 -31.78
C GLY A 557 -31.92 -2.35 -32.62
N HIS A 558 -32.91 -1.49 -32.40
CA HIS A 558 -33.06 -0.19 -33.07
C HIS A 558 -32.70 0.96 -32.11
N PRO A 559 -32.57 2.22 -32.56
CA PRO A 559 -32.33 3.33 -31.63
C PRO A 559 -33.49 3.45 -30.65
N LEU A 560 -33.20 3.51 -29.34
CA LEU A 560 -34.19 3.67 -28.26
C LEU A 560 -35.14 4.84 -28.58
N THR A 561 -36.43 4.56 -28.69
CA THR A 561 -37.45 5.55 -29.09
C THR A 561 -38.71 5.44 -28.26
N ILE A 562 -39.10 6.51 -27.56
CA ILE A 562 -40.30 6.51 -26.72
C ILE A 562 -41.15 7.75 -27.02
N GLY A 563 -42.39 7.55 -27.50
CA GLY A 563 -43.34 8.62 -27.76
C GLY A 563 -42.86 9.61 -28.83
N GLY A 564 -42.04 9.15 -29.77
CA GLY A 564 -41.39 9.96 -30.81
C GLY A 564 -40.08 10.64 -30.38
N THR A 565 -39.57 10.37 -29.18
CA THR A 565 -38.28 10.91 -28.69
C THR A 565 -37.19 9.83 -28.81
N THR A 566 -36.12 10.12 -29.55
CA THR A 566 -34.97 9.20 -29.68
C THR A 566 -33.93 9.48 -28.60
N TYR A 567 -33.44 8.43 -27.95
CA TYR A 567 -32.44 8.51 -26.88
C TYR A 567 -31.11 7.90 -27.33
N ALA A 568 -30.00 8.52 -26.90
CA ALA A 568 -28.64 8.10 -27.27
C ALA A 568 -28.00 7.12 -26.26
N LYS A 569 -28.62 6.96 -25.09
CA LYS A 569 -28.16 6.13 -23.97
C LYS A 569 -29.36 5.43 -23.35
N GLY A 570 -29.16 4.22 -22.84
CA GLY A 570 -30.18 3.46 -22.11
C GLY A 570 -30.10 1.95 -22.30
N LEU A 571 -31.12 1.22 -21.83
CA LEU A 571 -31.20 -0.24 -21.93
C LEU A 571 -32.53 -0.64 -22.59
N GLY A 572 -32.46 -1.33 -23.73
CA GLY A 572 -33.61 -1.96 -24.37
C GLY A 572 -33.80 -3.37 -23.80
N ALA A 573 -34.94 -3.60 -23.15
CA ALA A 573 -35.27 -4.87 -22.50
C ALA A 573 -36.61 -5.42 -23.00
N HIS A 574 -37.00 -6.62 -22.56
CA HIS A 574 -38.32 -7.18 -22.86
C HIS A 574 -38.90 -7.94 -21.67
N ALA A 575 -40.19 -7.76 -21.42
CA ALA A 575 -40.83 -8.34 -20.24
C ALA A 575 -41.03 -9.88 -20.35
N ALA A 576 -40.97 -10.64 -19.26
CA ALA A 576 -40.45 -10.25 -17.96
C ALA A 576 -38.90 -10.31 -17.96
N GLY A 577 -38.25 -9.23 -17.55
CA GLY A 577 -36.79 -9.10 -17.55
C GLY A 577 -36.26 -8.38 -16.31
N ALA A 578 -34.96 -8.54 -16.03
CA ALA A 578 -34.26 -7.92 -14.92
C ALA A 578 -32.78 -7.67 -15.26
N VAL A 579 -32.22 -6.54 -14.85
CA VAL A 579 -30.79 -6.21 -14.96
C VAL A 579 -30.30 -5.69 -13.61
N SER A 580 -29.22 -6.26 -13.07
CA SER A 580 -28.68 -5.89 -11.75
C SER A 580 -27.30 -5.26 -11.86
N TYR A 581 -26.99 -4.30 -10.99
CA TYR A 581 -25.72 -3.58 -10.91
C TYR A 581 -25.24 -3.52 -9.47
N ALA A 582 -23.93 -3.69 -9.25
CA ALA A 582 -23.31 -3.39 -7.96
C ALA A 582 -23.13 -1.86 -7.84
N LEU A 583 -23.74 -1.27 -6.81
CA LEU A 583 -23.61 0.16 -6.49
C LEU A 583 -22.75 0.39 -5.23
N GLY A 584 -22.54 -0.64 -4.40
CA GLY A 584 -21.65 -0.59 -3.24
C GLY A 584 -22.07 0.42 -2.16
N GLY A 585 -23.32 0.88 -2.14
CA GLY A 585 -23.80 1.95 -1.28
C GLY A 585 -23.32 3.36 -1.65
N ARG A 586 -22.56 3.51 -2.75
CA ARG A 586 -21.90 4.78 -3.13
C ARG A 586 -22.76 5.73 -3.98
N CYS A 587 -24.00 5.35 -4.27
CA CYS A 587 -24.89 6.07 -5.18
C CYS A 587 -26.13 6.60 -4.46
N SER A 588 -26.64 7.74 -4.92
CA SER A 588 -27.76 8.46 -4.29
C SER A 588 -29.05 8.37 -5.10
N THR A 589 -28.94 8.52 -6.42
CA THR A 589 -30.11 8.67 -7.31
C THR A 589 -29.95 7.83 -8.56
N LEU A 590 -30.96 7.04 -8.91
CA LEU A 590 -31.19 6.55 -10.26
C LEU A 590 -32.14 7.51 -10.97
N THR A 591 -31.83 7.92 -12.19
CA THR A 591 -32.86 8.49 -13.09
C THR A 591 -32.92 7.75 -14.43
N ALA A 592 -34.09 7.77 -15.07
CA ALA A 592 -34.33 7.23 -16.41
C ALA A 592 -35.65 7.79 -16.96
N ASP A 593 -35.77 7.90 -18.29
CA ASP A 593 -37.05 7.98 -18.97
C ASP A 593 -37.51 6.56 -19.34
N VAL A 594 -38.72 6.14 -18.91
CA VAL A 594 -39.20 4.78 -19.14
C VAL A 594 -40.47 4.70 -19.99
N GLY A 595 -40.54 3.70 -20.86
CA GLY A 595 -41.68 3.47 -21.75
C GLY A 595 -41.53 2.24 -22.64
N VAL A 596 -42.58 1.93 -23.40
CA VAL A 596 -42.51 0.91 -24.45
C VAL A 596 -41.89 1.56 -25.70
N ASP A 597 -41.01 0.86 -26.41
CA ASP A 597 -40.34 1.41 -27.59
C ASP A 597 -41.33 1.61 -28.77
N ASP A 598 -41.17 2.70 -29.53
CA ASP A 598 -42.02 3.07 -30.66
C ASP A 598 -42.01 2.00 -31.80
N GLU A 599 -41.03 1.10 -31.86
CA GLU A 599 -40.90 0.05 -32.88
C GLU A 599 -42.06 -0.96 -32.85
N VAL A 600 -42.67 -1.17 -31.68
CA VAL A 600 -43.84 -2.04 -31.52
C VAL A 600 -45.19 -1.31 -31.73
N ALA A 601 -45.15 -0.02 -32.04
CA ALA A 601 -46.30 0.85 -32.30
C ALA A 601 -47.35 0.87 -31.17
N ASP A 602 -48.51 0.23 -31.32
CA ASP A 602 -49.57 0.17 -30.31
C ASP A 602 -49.62 -1.17 -29.55
N ALA A 603 -48.64 -2.06 -29.76
CA ALA A 603 -48.44 -3.27 -28.98
C ALA A 603 -47.63 -3.01 -27.69
N GLY A 604 -47.48 -4.07 -26.87
CA GLY A 604 -46.76 -4.03 -25.60
C GLY A 604 -47.53 -3.42 -24.44
N SER A 605 -47.47 -4.05 -23.27
CA SER A 605 -47.83 -3.39 -22.02
C SER A 605 -46.97 -3.87 -20.84
N VAL A 606 -46.28 -2.93 -20.19
CA VAL A 606 -45.26 -3.24 -19.19
C VAL A 606 -45.37 -2.40 -17.92
N ARG A 607 -44.70 -2.85 -16.86
CA ARG A 607 -44.36 -2.04 -15.68
C ARG A 607 -42.87 -2.04 -15.43
N PHE A 608 -42.34 -0.86 -15.15
CA PHE A 608 -40.97 -0.64 -14.72
C PHE A 608 -40.92 -0.68 -13.20
N VAL A 609 -40.01 -1.48 -12.65
CA VAL A 609 -39.84 -1.67 -11.21
C VAL A 609 -38.36 -1.52 -10.88
N VAL A 610 -38.05 -0.75 -9.85
CA VAL A 610 -36.68 -0.58 -9.35
C VAL A 610 -36.62 -1.18 -7.96
N ASP A 611 -35.73 -2.14 -7.76
CA ASP A 611 -35.39 -2.69 -6.44
C ASP A 611 -33.99 -2.26 -6.02
N GLY A 612 -33.80 -2.00 -4.74
CA GLY A 612 -32.50 -1.97 -4.08
C GLY A 612 -32.44 -3.11 -3.07
N ASP A 613 -31.41 -3.95 -3.15
CA ASP A 613 -31.15 -5.06 -2.22
C ASP A 613 -32.35 -6.02 -2.08
N GLY A 614 -32.99 -6.31 -3.23
CA GLY A 614 -34.18 -7.16 -3.32
C GLY A 614 -35.49 -6.50 -2.83
N THR A 615 -35.44 -5.25 -2.37
CA THR A 615 -36.62 -4.50 -1.89
C THR A 615 -37.04 -3.45 -2.92
N THR A 616 -38.31 -3.49 -3.35
CA THR A 616 -38.85 -2.53 -4.33
C THR A 616 -38.87 -1.10 -3.79
N ARG A 617 -38.11 -0.22 -4.43
CA ARG A 617 -38.04 1.23 -4.19
C ARG A 617 -39.03 2.00 -5.07
N TYR A 618 -39.28 1.55 -6.31
CA TYR A 618 -40.21 2.20 -7.24
C TYR A 618 -41.00 1.19 -8.10
N THR A 619 -42.21 1.55 -8.52
CA THR A 619 -43.02 0.81 -9.52
C THR A 619 -43.85 1.79 -10.33
N SER A 620 -43.76 1.71 -11.67
CA SER A 620 -44.52 2.57 -12.57
C SER A 620 -46.01 2.17 -12.68
N PRO A 621 -46.87 3.10 -13.13
CA PRO A 621 -48.10 2.73 -13.84
C PRO A 621 -47.80 1.78 -15.03
N VAL A 622 -48.82 1.14 -15.58
CA VAL A 622 -48.65 0.43 -16.87
C VAL A 622 -48.25 1.45 -17.93
N ARG A 623 -47.26 1.12 -18.76
CA ARG A 623 -46.90 1.84 -19.98
C ARG A 623 -47.29 0.98 -21.19
N THR A 624 -47.78 1.61 -22.24
CA THR A 624 -48.15 1.01 -23.53
C THR A 624 -47.37 1.71 -24.65
N GLY A 625 -47.26 1.11 -25.85
CA GLY A 625 -46.58 1.75 -26.99
C GLY A 625 -47.17 3.11 -27.45
N THR A 626 -48.36 3.49 -26.95
CA THR A 626 -48.97 4.82 -27.22
C THR A 626 -48.73 5.87 -26.14
N ASP A 627 -48.10 5.49 -25.04
CA ASP A 627 -47.79 6.39 -23.94
C ASP A 627 -46.51 7.20 -24.21
N PRO A 628 -46.42 8.48 -23.77
CA PRO A 628 -45.16 9.22 -23.80
C PRO A 628 -44.16 8.64 -22.78
N ALA A 629 -42.88 8.96 -22.96
CA ALA A 629 -41.85 8.70 -21.96
C ALA A 629 -42.27 9.18 -20.56
N LEU A 630 -42.00 8.36 -19.55
CA LEU A 630 -42.25 8.67 -18.14
C LEU A 630 -40.90 8.92 -17.45
N PRO A 631 -40.57 10.16 -17.09
CA PRO A 631 -39.39 10.44 -16.27
C PRO A 631 -39.52 9.79 -14.90
N VAL A 632 -38.45 9.14 -14.48
CA VAL A 632 -38.31 8.46 -13.19
C VAL A 632 -37.06 8.97 -12.50
N ALA A 633 -37.18 9.31 -11.22
CA ALA A 633 -36.07 9.51 -10.31
C ALA A 633 -36.34 8.69 -9.05
N VAL A 634 -35.37 7.88 -8.63
CA VAL A 634 -35.49 6.93 -7.52
C VAL A 634 -34.28 7.09 -6.61
N ASP A 635 -34.55 7.27 -5.32
CA ASP A 635 -33.55 7.24 -4.27
C ASP A 635 -32.97 5.81 -4.14
N VAL A 636 -31.66 5.71 -4.36
CA VAL A 636 -30.85 4.49 -4.26
C VAL A 636 -29.74 4.64 -3.22
N THR A 637 -29.87 5.60 -2.30
CA THR A 637 -28.96 5.75 -1.15
C THR A 637 -28.86 4.45 -0.36
N ASP A 638 -27.65 4.14 0.09
CA ASP A 638 -27.22 2.91 0.79
C ASP A 638 -27.40 1.60 0.01
N VAL A 639 -27.89 1.63 -1.24
CA VAL A 639 -28.15 0.41 -2.02
C VAL A 639 -26.84 -0.27 -2.43
N GLN A 640 -26.70 -1.55 -2.09
CA GLN A 640 -25.54 -2.35 -2.48
C GLN A 640 -25.73 -2.93 -3.90
N VAL A 641 -26.92 -3.43 -4.19
CA VAL A 641 -27.30 -3.99 -5.50
C VAL A 641 -28.60 -3.36 -6.00
N LEU A 642 -28.49 -2.56 -7.07
CA LEU A 642 -29.62 -2.06 -7.84
C LEU A 642 -30.13 -3.14 -8.79
N THR A 643 -31.45 -3.29 -8.91
CA THR A 643 -32.06 -4.14 -9.95
C THR A 643 -33.20 -3.41 -10.65
N LEU A 644 -33.05 -3.26 -11.98
CA LEU A 644 -34.07 -2.76 -12.88
C LEU A 644 -34.89 -3.94 -13.42
N ARG A 645 -36.21 -3.95 -13.20
CA ARG A 645 -37.11 -5.00 -13.70
C ARG A 645 -38.18 -4.45 -14.63
N VAL A 646 -38.44 -5.19 -15.70
CA VAL A 646 -39.60 -5.01 -16.58
C VAL A 646 -40.57 -6.16 -16.31
N GLN A 647 -41.80 -5.86 -15.93
CA GLN A 647 -42.85 -6.84 -15.68
C GLN A 647 -43.92 -6.78 -16.78
N ALA A 648 -44.29 -7.95 -17.30
CA ALA A 648 -45.40 -8.13 -18.23
C ALA A 648 -46.74 -7.90 -17.50
N THR A 649 -47.80 -7.49 -18.21
CA THR A 649 -49.14 -7.41 -17.61
C THR A 649 -50.03 -8.64 -17.89
N ALA A 650 -51.34 -8.48 -17.81
CA ALA A 650 -52.31 -9.58 -17.84
C ALA A 650 -52.65 -10.06 -19.28
N ASP A 651 -52.19 -9.35 -20.29
CA ASP A 651 -52.33 -9.61 -21.72
C ASP A 651 -51.23 -10.51 -22.31
N GLY A 652 -50.14 -10.73 -21.57
CA GLY A 652 -49.00 -11.54 -21.99
C GLY A 652 -47.75 -10.69 -22.06
N ASN A 653 -46.82 -11.03 -22.96
CA ASN A 653 -45.59 -10.27 -23.20
C ASN A 653 -45.39 -9.90 -24.69
N HIS A 654 -46.47 -9.82 -25.48
CA HIS A 654 -46.34 -9.62 -26.92
C HIS A 654 -46.02 -8.17 -27.27
N GLY A 655 -44.79 -7.92 -27.71
CA GLY A 655 -44.30 -6.58 -28.03
C GLY A 655 -43.93 -5.78 -26.79
N ASP A 656 -43.60 -6.44 -25.68
CA ASP A 656 -43.20 -5.79 -24.41
C ASP A 656 -41.77 -5.24 -24.46
N HIS A 657 -41.40 -4.59 -25.57
CA HIS A 657 -40.11 -3.94 -25.80
C HIS A 657 -40.07 -2.69 -24.92
N ALA A 658 -39.19 -2.69 -23.93
CA ALA A 658 -39.26 -1.80 -22.79
C ALA A 658 -37.92 -1.12 -22.55
N ASP A 659 -37.94 0.20 -22.67
CA ASP A 659 -36.76 1.03 -22.63
C ASP A 659 -36.57 1.66 -21.25
N TRP A 660 -35.36 1.52 -20.72
CA TRP A 660 -34.80 2.39 -19.68
C TRP A 660 -33.91 3.42 -20.36
N ALA A 661 -34.52 4.43 -20.97
CA ALA A 661 -33.83 5.47 -21.73
C ALA A 661 -33.17 6.51 -20.82
N ASP A 662 -32.03 7.06 -21.27
CA ASP A 662 -31.13 7.96 -20.53
C ASP A 662 -30.77 7.48 -19.11
N ALA A 663 -30.86 6.17 -18.87
CA ALA A 663 -30.78 5.60 -17.52
C ALA A 663 -29.38 5.73 -16.91
N TYR A 664 -29.26 6.56 -15.86
CA TYR A 664 -28.00 6.82 -15.15
C TYR A 664 -28.17 6.76 -13.63
N VAL A 665 -27.11 6.33 -12.95
CA VAL A 665 -26.98 6.44 -11.49
C VAL A 665 -26.02 7.57 -11.15
N ASP A 666 -26.37 8.39 -10.16
CA ASP A 666 -25.47 9.36 -9.57
C ASP A 666 -24.74 8.75 -8.39
N CYS A 667 -23.43 8.58 -8.56
CA CYS A 667 -22.51 8.05 -7.56
C CYS A 667 -21.36 9.03 -7.31
N THR A 668 -21.61 10.32 -7.59
CA THR A 668 -20.85 11.37 -6.91
C THR A 668 -21.18 11.30 -5.41
N PRO A 669 -20.20 11.54 -4.51
CA PRO A 669 -20.45 11.53 -3.07
C PRO A 669 -21.50 12.58 -2.67
N SER A 670 -22.75 12.15 -2.47
CA SER A 670 -23.84 13.04 -2.09
C SER A 670 -23.85 13.24 -0.57
N GLY A 671 -23.17 14.27 -0.10
CA GLY A 671 -23.12 14.60 1.31
C GLY A 671 -22.21 15.78 1.60
N PRO A 672 -22.05 16.15 2.88
CA PRO A 672 -21.00 17.07 3.30
C PRO A 672 -19.61 16.48 3.00
N GLU A 673 -18.86 17.10 2.09
CA GLU A 673 -17.49 16.73 1.77
C GLU A 673 -16.55 17.08 2.93
N PRO A 674 -15.73 16.14 3.45
CA PRO A 674 -14.81 16.44 4.54
C PRO A 674 -13.82 17.54 4.18
N LEU A 675 -13.70 18.55 5.05
CA LEU A 675 -12.72 19.62 4.92
C LEU A 675 -11.28 19.14 5.15
N THR A 676 -11.10 17.95 5.70
CA THR A 676 -9.81 17.26 5.86
C THR A 676 -9.27 16.70 4.55
N ASP A 677 -10.15 16.30 3.63
CA ASP A 677 -9.76 15.87 2.28
C ASP A 677 -9.45 17.09 1.37
N ARG A 678 -9.78 18.33 1.80
CA ARG A 678 -9.53 19.58 1.07
C ARG A 678 -8.22 20.25 1.45
N THR A 679 -7.46 20.69 0.44
CA THR A 679 -6.28 21.55 0.67
C THR A 679 -6.70 22.96 1.13
N TRP A 680 -6.39 23.33 2.38
CA TRP A 680 -6.57 24.70 2.84
C TRP A 680 -5.64 25.68 2.11
N ARG A 681 -6.08 26.93 1.96
CA ARG A 681 -5.29 28.04 1.40
C ARG A 681 -4.13 28.45 2.32
N ASN A 682 -4.39 28.45 3.63
CA ASN A 682 -3.40 28.68 4.70
C ASN A 682 -4.00 28.31 6.05
N ALA A 683 -3.13 27.88 6.97
CA ALA A 683 -3.43 27.62 8.36
C ALA A 683 -2.40 28.31 9.27
N ALA A 684 -2.73 28.52 10.54
CA ALA A 684 -1.79 28.90 11.60
C ALA A 684 -2.40 28.60 12.98
N ASN A 685 -1.61 28.03 13.90
CA ASN A 685 -1.97 27.81 15.30
C ASN A 685 -1.14 28.68 16.24
N GLY A 686 -1.56 28.74 17.51
CA GLY A 686 -0.79 29.36 18.58
C GLY A 686 0.45 28.55 18.96
N TRP A 687 0.32 27.22 18.90
CA TRP A 687 1.35 26.22 19.16
C TRP A 687 1.14 25.00 18.25
N GLY A 688 2.19 24.22 17.97
CA GLY A 688 2.15 23.13 16.99
C GLY A 688 1.73 23.53 15.56
N PRO A 689 1.63 22.54 14.64
CA PRO A 689 0.95 22.67 13.35
C PRO A 689 -0.57 22.50 13.49
N VAL A 690 -1.34 22.64 12.40
CA VAL A 690 -2.73 22.11 12.34
C VAL A 690 -2.64 20.66 11.92
N GLU A 691 -3.31 19.78 12.66
CA GLU A 691 -3.35 18.36 12.37
C GLU A 691 -4.62 17.99 11.58
N ILE A 692 -4.52 16.90 10.81
CA ILE A 692 -5.60 16.36 9.98
C ILE A 692 -5.93 14.98 10.52
N ASP A 693 -7.21 14.79 10.84
CA ASP A 693 -7.80 13.57 11.41
C ASP A 693 -7.17 13.12 12.76
N ALA A 694 -6.49 14.06 13.42
CA ALA A 694 -5.90 13.96 14.77
C ALA A 694 -6.05 15.31 15.53
N SER A 695 -5.97 15.28 16.86
CA SER A 695 -5.84 16.45 17.76
C SER A 695 -4.48 17.14 17.55
N ASN A 696 -4.20 18.26 18.23
CA ASN A 696 -2.92 18.96 18.17
C ASN A 696 -1.88 18.34 19.14
N GLY A 697 -0.82 17.70 18.66
CA GLY A 697 0.21 17.07 19.52
C GLY A 697 1.40 17.97 19.94
N ASP A 698 1.22 19.30 19.97
CA ASP A 698 2.21 20.33 20.32
C ASP A 698 3.43 20.54 19.39
N LEU A 699 4.10 19.51 18.85
CA LEU A 699 5.51 19.63 18.43
C LEU A 699 5.76 19.54 16.91
N ALA A 700 5.19 18.55 16.22
CA ALA A 700 5.50 18.20 14.83
C ALA A 700 4.33 17.50 14.12
N GLY A 701 4.19 17.74 12.82
CA GLY A 701 3.08 17.18 12.02
C GLY A 701 2.91 15.66 12.22
N GLY A 702 1.72 15.24 12.64
CA GLY A 702 1.34 13.85 12.88
C GLY A 702 1.66 13.31 14.28
N ASP A 703 1.89 14.16 15.28
CA ASP A 703 2.13 13.75 16.69
C ASP A 703 0.87 13.77 17.59
N GLY A 704 -0.26 14.24 17.07
CA GLY A 704 -1.53 14.31 17.77
C GLY A 704 -2.21 12.96 18.02
N GLY A 705 -2.95 12.86 19.14
CA GLY A 705 -3.86 11.74 19.40
C GLY A 705 -5.12 11.76 18.50
N PRO A 706 -5.99 10.74 18.58
CA PRO A 706 -7.29 10.78 17.91
C PRO A 706 -8.12 11.98 18.37
N VAL A 707 -8.87 12.61 17.46
CA VAL A 707 -9.82 13.69 17.83
C VAL A 707 -10.89 13.14 18.77
N THR A 708 -11.00 13.68 19.97
CA THR A 708 -11.87 13.18 21.04
C THR A 708 -12.63 14.29 21.76
N LEU A 709 -13.96 14.30 21.61
CA LEU A 709 -14.83 15.33 22.20
C LEU A 709 -15.96 14.71 23.03
N ASP A 710 -16.02 15.01 24.34
CA ASP A 710 -17.06 14.53 25.27
C ASP A 710 -17.14 12.98 25.33
N GLY A 711 -15.97 12.34 25.23
CA GLY A 711 -15.79 10.88 25.24
C GLY A 711 -16.07 10.20 23.90
N VAL A 712 -16.28 10.94 22.81
CA VAL A 712 -16.54 10.40 21.47
C VAL A 712 -15.29 10.58 20.59
N VAL A 713 -14.78 9.48 20.06
CA VAL A 713 -13.70 9.50 19.05
C VAL A 713 -14.29 9.84 17.68
N HIS A 714 -13.71 10.83 17.00
CA HIS A 714 -14.06 11.20 15.65
C HIS A 714 -12.97 10.74 14.67
N GLY A 715 -13.35 9.89 13.70
CA GLY A 715 -12.42 9.40 12.68
C GLY A 715 -12.01 10.43 11.62
N ARG A 716 -12.53 11.66 11.69
CA ARG A 716 -12.15 12.81 10.85
C ARG A 716 -12.18 14.10 11.66
N GLY A 717 -11.24 15.02 11.46
CA GLY A 717 -11.19 16.28 12.21
C GLY A 717 -10.00 17.20 11.94
N LEU A 718 -10.05 18.43 12.41
CA LEU A 718 -8.93 19.38 12.39
C LEU A 718 -8.52 19.76 13.81
N GLY A 719 -7.45 19.14 14.29
CA GLY A 719 -6.86 19.44 15.59
C GLY A 719 -6.09 20.76 15.59
N VAL A 720 -6.48 21.68 16.47
CA VAL A 720 -5.89 23.01 16.53
C VAL A 720 -5.58 23.50 17.94
N HIS A 721 -4.44 24.18 18.10
CA HIS A 721 -4.11 24.88 19.34
C HIS A 721 -4.42 26.38 19.22
N ALA A 722 -5.18 26.93 20.16
CA ALA A 722 -5.56 28.35 20.13
C ALA A 722 -4.35 29.29 20.37
N PRO A 723 -4.39 30.54 19.87
CA PRO A 723 -5.34 31.05 18.86
C PRO A 723 -5.02 30.48 17.47
N SER A 724 -6.01 29.86 16.83
CA SER A 724 -5.86 29.21 15.52
C SER A 724 -6.66 29.89 14.41
N ARG A 725 -6.28 29.58 13.17
CA ARG A 725 -7.06 29.85 11.96
C ARG A 725 -6.78 28.84 10.87
N VAL A 726 -7.81 28.37 10.19
CA VAL A 726 -7.71 27.58 8.94
C VAL A 726 -8.58 28.27 7.89
N VAL A 727 -8.06 28.45 6.68
CA VAL A 727 -8.71 29.23 5.62
C VAL A 727 -8.84 28.42 4.34
N TYR A 728 -10.06 28.23 3.86
CA TYR A 728 -10.40 27.60 2.59
C TYR A 728 -10.99 28.65 1.64
N ASP A 729 -10.59 28.64 0.37
CA ASP A 729 -11.37 29.34 -0.66
C ASP A 729 -12.54 28.44 -1.08
N LEU A 730 -13.71 29.03 -1.36
CA LEU A 730 -14.93 28.29 -1.72
C LEU A 730 -15.27 28.50 -3.19
N GLU A 731 -15.61 27.40 -3.88
CA GLU A 731 -16.17 27.40 -5.21
C GLU A 731 -17.65 27.87 -5.23
N PRO A 732 -18.15 28.37 -6.39
CA PRO A 732 -19.56 28.71 -6.53
C PRO A 732 -20.44 27.46 -6.41
N GLY A 733 -21.32 27.41 -5.41
CA GLY A 733 -22.19 26.27 -5.12
C GLY A 733 -22.23 25.91 -3.64
N CYS A 734 -21.18 26.24 -2.88
CA CYS A 734 -21.12 25.97 -1.45
C CYS A 734 -22.22 26.69 -0.65
N SER A 735 -23.03 25.90 0.05
CA SER A 735 -24.26 26.33 0.72
C SER A 735 -24.17 26.17 2.24
N THR A 736 -23.49 25.12 2.74
CA THR A 736 -23.44 24.81 4.18
C THR A 736 -22.05 24.36 4.63
N PHE A 737 -21.62 24.76 5.83
CA PHE A 737 -20.52 24.15 6.57
C PHE A 737 -21.07 23.50 7.86
N THR A 738 -20.63 22.27 8.17
CA THR A 738 -20.97 21.56 9.40
C THR A 738 -19.72 21.11 10.15
N ALA A 739 -19.76 21.09 11.48
CA ALA A 739 -18.74 20.47 12.33
C ALA A 739 -19.29 20.20 13.74
N ASP A 740 -18.65 19.30 14.48
CA ASP A 740 -18.73 19.22 15.94
C ASP A 740 -17.55 19.97 16.56
N LEU A 741 -17.80 20.71 17.64
CA LEU A 741 -16.83 21.65 18.24
C LEU A 741 -16.61 21.30 19.72
N GLY A 742 -15.35 21.34 20.17
CA GLY A 742 -15.02 21.14 21.58
C GLY A 742 -13.54 21.39 21.91
N VAL A 743 -13.21 21.38 23.20
CA VAL A 743 -11.82 21.22 23.68
C VAL A 743 -11.53 19.72 23.63
N ASP A 744 -10.36 19.31 23.13
CA ASP A 744 -10.04 17.87 23.04
C ASP A 744 -9.90 17.25 24.45
N ASP A 745 -10.39 16.02 24.61
CA ASP A 745 -10.40 15.30 25.88
C ASP A 745 -8.97 15.01 26.41
N GLU A 746 -7.92 15.02 25.57
CA GLU A 746 -6.51 14.86 25.98
C GLU A 746 -6.03 15.97 26.92
N THR A 747 -6.65 17.16 26.86
CA THR A 747 -6.35 18.30 27.73
C THR A 747 -6.76 18.06 29.20
N GLY A 748 -7.59 17.06 29.46
CA GLY A 748 -8.06 16.69 30.79
C GLY A 748 -8.97 17.74 31.43
N ASP A 749 -8.42 18.51 32.38
CA ASP A 749 -9.10 19.66 33.03
C ASP A 749 -8.68 21.03 32.40
N GLY A 750 -7.89 21.00 31.32
CA GLY A 750 -7.31 22.17 30.64
C GLY A 750 -8.20 22.83 29.59
N GLY A 751 -7.66 23.84 28.91
CA GLY A 751 -8.29 24.47 27.73
C GLY A 751 -9.48 25.39 28.02
N SER A 752 -9.49 26.54 27.36
CA SER A 752 -10.54 27.56 27.43
C SER A 752 -10.62 28.28 26.09
N VAL A 753 -11.56 27.88 25.24
CA VAL A 753 -11.56 28.28 23.82
C VAL A 753 -12.90 28.85 23.35
N GLN A 754 -12.86 29.59 22.25
CA GLN A 754 -14.07 30.06 21.57
C GLN A 754 -13.93 29.84 20.06
N PHE A 755 -14.89 29.10 19.50
CA PHE A 755 -14.94 28.76 18.08
C PHE A 755 -15.66 29.84 17.29
N ARG A 756 -15.16 30.15 16.10
CA ARG A 756 -15.78 31.11 15.20
C ARG A 756 -15.62 30.71 13.74
N VAL A 757 -16.70 30.83 12.99
CA VAL A 757 -16.73 30.67 11.54
C VAL A 757 -16.87 32.05 10.90
N GLU A 758 -15.90 32.42 10.07
CA GLU A 758 -15.85 33.70 9.36
C GLU A 758 -15.94 33.49 7.84
N GLY A 759 -16.75 34.31 7.17
CA GLY A 759 -16.87 34.39 5.73
C GLY A 759 -15.95 35.43 5.08
N GLY A 760 -16.22 35.73 3.81
CA GLY A 760 -15.60 36.78 3.02
C GLY A 760 -15.58 38.14 3.72
N GLY A 761 -14.44 38.83 3.63
CA GLY A 761 -14.24 40.13 4.28
C GLY A 761 -14.10 40.08 5.81
N GLY A 762 -14.07 38.90 6.44
CA GLY A 762 -14.00 38.74 7.90
C GLY A 762 -15.36 38.88 8.58
N ARG A 763 -16.45 38.60 7.87
CA ARG A 763 -17.81 38.58 8.41
C ARG A 763 -17.97 37.37 9.33
N VAL A 764 -18.27 37.57 10.60
CA VAL A 764 -18.60 36.46 11.52
C VAL A 764 -19.95 35.87 11.13
N LEU A 765 -19.98 34.57 10.83
CA LEU A 765 -21.18 33.81 10.46
C LEU A 765 -21.69 32.97 11.66
N TYR A 766 -20.77 32.45 12.47
CA TYR A 766 -21.05 31.77 13.73
C TYR A 766 -19.96 32.09 14.76
N GLU A 767 -20.33 32.15 16.03
CA GLU A 767 -19.43 32.23 17.18
C GLU A 767 -20.03 31.40 18.33
N SER A 768 -19.22 30.55 18.98
CA SER A 768 -19.65 29.71 20.09
C SER A 768 -19.73 30.51 21.39
N ALA A 769 -20.37 29.93 22.42
CA ALA A 769 -20.06 30.33 23.78
C ALA A 769 -18.61 29.91 24.14
N LEU A 770 -18.06 30.47 25.21
CA LEU A 770 -16.77 30.02 25.77
C LEU A 770 -16.87 28.55 26.20
N MET A 771 -16.04 27.70 25.62
CA MET A 771 -15.93 26.25 25.91
C MET A 771 -14.67 26.00 26.73
N ARG A 772 -14.70 24.95 27.57
CA ARG A 772 -13.60 24.45 28.40
C ARG A 772 -13.61 22.92 28.40
N ALA A 773 -12.58 22.27 28.92
CA ALA A 773 -12.65 20.87 29.32
C ALA A 773 -14.00 20.49 29.97
N GLY A 774 -14.58 19.38 29.51
CA GLY A 774 -15.89 18.90 29.98
C GLY A 774 -17.09 19.78 29.60
N THR A 775 -16.94 20.74 28.67
CA THR A 775 -18.08 21.40 28.04
C THR A 775 -18.64 20.47 26.95
N PRO A 776 -19.92 20.07 26.99
CA PRO A 776 -20.47 19.12 26.03
C PRO A 776 -20.28 19.56 24.58
N THR A 777 -19.95 18.60 23.72
CA THR A 777 -19.68 18.79 22.29
C THR A 777 -20.79 19.57 21.60
N ARG A 778 -20.41 20.51 20.74
CA ARG A 778 -21.35 21.43 20.09
C ARG A 778 -21.38 21.25 18.59
N HIS A 779 -22.42 20.60 18.09
CA HIS A 779 -22.72 20.62 16.66
C HIS A 779 -23.04 22.03 16.16
N VAL A 780 -22.49 22.37 15.00
CA VAL A 780 -22.78 23.59 14.25
C VAL A 780 -23.10 23.27 12.79
N ALA A 781 -24.09 23.98 12.25
CA ALA A 781 -24.35 24.09 10.81
C ALA A 781 -24.43 25.59 10.47
N VAL A 782 -23.64 26.04 9.49
CA VAL A 782 -23.48 27.45 9.11
C VAL A 782 -23.82 27.63 7.63
N ASP A 783 -24.73 28.55 7.35
CA ASP A 783 -25.07 29.00 5.99
C ASP A 783 -23.88 29.75 5.35
N LEU A 784 -23.44 29.26 4.20
CA LEU A 784 -22.35 29.83 3.39
C LEU A 784 -22.85 30.48 2.08
N ALA A 785 -24.16 30.63 1.89
CA ALA A 785 -24.74 31.12 0.64
C ALA A 785 -24.15 32.48 0.21
N GLY A 786 -23.45 32.47 -0.93
CA GLY A 786 -22.80 33.65 -1.51
C GLY A 786 -21.43 34.00 -0.91
N GLU A 787 -20.86 33.14 -0.07
CA GLU A 787 -19.48 33.27 0.39
C GLU A 787 -18.49 32.65 -0.62
N HIS A 788 -17.28 33.22 -0.65
CA HIS A 788 -16.18 32.76 -1.51
C HIS A 788 -14.95 32.33 -0.70
N ARG A 789 -15.08 32.30 0.64
CA ARG A 789 -14.04 31.92 1.58
C ARG A 789 -14.67 31.50 2.90
N LEU A 790 -14.23 30.35 3.39
CA LEU A 790 -14.48 29.88 4.75
C LEU A 790 -13.21 30.09 5.58
N LYS A 791 -13.36 30.63 6.78
CA LYS A 791 -12.27 30.76 7.76
C LYS A 791 -12.74 30.25 9.12
N LEU A 792 -12.16 29.13 9.52
CA LEU A 792 -12.32 28.54 10.85
C LEU A 792 -11.33 29.22 11.80
N VAL A 793 -11.75 29.56 13.02
CA VAL A 793 -10.96 30.29 14.02
C VAL A 793 -11.24 29.75 15.41
N VAL A 794 -10.20 29.51 16.20
CA VAL A 794 -10.33 29.27 17.64
C VAL A 794 -9.56 30.36 18.40
N THR A 795 -10.16 30.94 19.43
CA THR A 795 -9.53 31.96 20.29
C THR A 795 -9.18 31.42 21.67
N ASP A 796 -8.18 32.01 22.33
CA ASP A 796 -7.56 31.66 23.62
C ASP A 796 -8.40 31.95 24.88
N GLY A 797 -9.74 31.96 24.75
CA GLY A 797 -10.72 32.13 25.84
C GLY A 797 -10.73 33.45 26.62
N GLY A 798 -9.64 34.21 26.56
CA GLY A 798 -9.32 35.34 27.44
C GLY A 798 -8.43 34.98 28.64
N ASP A 799 -8.02 33.72 28.81
CA ASP A 799 -7.11 33.24 29.87
C ASP A 799 -5.67 32.96 29.40
N GLY A 800 -5.43 32.92 28.09
CA GLY A 800 -4.14 32.60 27.49
C GLY A 800 -4.06 31.13 27.06
N VAL A 801 -2.99 30.76 26.36
CA VAL A 801 -2.99 29.58 25.48
C VAL A 801 -2.72 28.23 26.17
N ASP A 802 -2.56 28.19 27.49
CA ASP A 802 -2.04 26.99 28.20
C ASP A 802 -3.05 25.82 28.15
N GLY A 803 -2.83 24.86 27.25
CA GLY A 803 -3.67 23.67 27.07
C GLY A 803 -4.91 23.88 26.18
N ASP A 804 -4.90 24.89 25.32
CA ASP A 804 -6.02 25.21 24.41
C ASP A 804 -6.05 24.32 23.15
N HIS A 805 -6.01 22.99 23.32
CA HIS A 805 -6.21 22.05 22.21
C HIS A 805 -7.72 21.92 21.99
N ALA A 806 -8.15 22.07 20.74
CA ALA A 806 -9.54 22.17 20.40
C ALA A 806 -9.76 21.74 18.95
N ASP A 807 -10.88 21.06 18.69
CA ASP A 807 -11.10 20.43 17.39
C ASP A 807 -12.31 20.97 16.65
N TRP A 808 -12.15 21.00 15.33
CA TRP A 808 -13.28 20.94 14.42
C TRP A 808 -13.43 19.47 14.04
N ALA A 809 -14.25 18.73 14.76
CA ALA A 809 -14.50 17.31 14.51
C ALA A 809 -15.54 17.12 13.39
N SER A 810 -15.35 16.10 12.56
CA SER A 810 -16.12 15.84 11.33
C SER A 810 -16.46 17.11 10.50
N PRO A 811 -15.49 18.00 10.20
CA PRO A 811 -15.76 19.28 9.56
C PRO A 811 -16.02 19.05 8.07
N ALA A 812 -17.11 19.59 7.53
CA ALA A 812 -17.51 19.28 6.16
C ALA A 812 -18.26 20.41 5.45
N LEU A 813 -18.26 20.38 4.11
CA LEU A 813 -18.89 21.34 3.21
C LEU A 813 -19.97 20.69 2.34
N THR A 814 -21.14 21.28 2.25
CA THR A 814 -22.12 20.95 1.20
C THR A 814 -22.03 22.00 0.10
N CYS A 815 -21.75 21.57 -1.13
CA CYS A 815 -21.68 22.43 -2.31
C CYS A 815 -22.51 21.83 -3.46
N ASP A 816 -23.51 22.59 -3.93
CA ASP A 816 -24.37 22.18 -5.03
C ASP A 816 -23.64 22.46 -6.37
N GLU A 817 -23.40 21.44 -7.21
CA GLU A 817 -22.82 21.68 -8.53
C GLU A 817 -23.84 22.39 -9.45
N PRO A 818 -23.47 23.50 -10.13
CA PRO A 818 -24.34 24.10 -11.13
C PRO A 818 -24.53 23.17 -12.34
N PRO A 819 -25.75 23.02 -12.87
CA PRO A 819 -26.02 22.07 -13.95
C PRO A 819 -25.17 22.36 -15.20
N PRO A 820 -24.69 21.33 -15.92
CA PRO A 820 -23.72 21.49 -16.99
C PRO A 820 -24.24 22.41 -18.12
N PRO A 821 -23.39 23.26 -18.70
CA PRO A 821 -23.81 24.32 -19.64
C PRO A 821 -24.28 23.80 -21.01
N GLY A 822 -24.20 22.48 -21.24
CA GLY A 822 -24.66 21.80 -22.44
C GLY A 822 -24.16 20.36 -22.54
N HIS A 823 -24.55 19.67 -23.61
CA HIS A 823 -24.24 18.27 -23.89
C HIS A 823 -23.36 18.13 -25.15
N VAL A 824 -22.51 17.10 -25.21
CA VAL A 824 -21.65 16.77 -26.37
C VAL A 824 -21.59 15.25 -26.62
N HIS A 825 -21.86 14.85 -27.86
CA HIS A 825 -22.10 13.47 -28.26
C HIS A 825 -21.29 13.04 -29.51
N ILE A 826 -20.92 11.76 -29.55
CA ILE A 826 -20.26 11.09 -30.69
C ILE A 826 -21.11 9.87 -31.09
N ASP A 827 -21.95 10.04 -32.10
CA ASP A 827 -22.86 9.01 -32.60
C ASP A 827 -22.11 7.89 -33.35
N ALA A 828 -21.03 8.23 -34.06
CA ALA A 828 -20.24 7.26 -34.79
C ALA A 828 -18.73 7.55 -34.74
N PRO A 829 -17.87 6.51 -34.82
CA PRO A 829 -18.22 5.08 -34.74
C PRO A 829 -18.57 4.66 -33.30
N ALA A 830 -19.40 3.62 -33.15
CA ALA A 830 -19.72 3.04 -31.84
C ALA A 830 -18.45 2.51 -31.13
N ALA A 831 -18.44 2.51 -29.79
CA ALA A 831 -17.26 2.08 -29.01
C ALA A 831 -16.86 0.62 -29.30
N THR A 832 -17.83 -0.25 -29.57
CA THR A 832 -17.64 -1.65 -29.96
C THR A 832 -16.99 -1.86 -31.34
N VAL A 833 -16.76 -0.79 -32.13
CA VAL A 833 -16.17 -0.90 -33.47
C VAL A 833 -14.68 -1.15 -33.38
N GLN A 834 -14.31 -2.43 -33.35
CA GLN A 834 -12.92 -2.83 -33.53
C GLN A 834 -12.39 -2.43 -34.92
N TRP A 835 -11.29 -1.69 -34.93
CA TRP A 835 -10.63 -1.24 -36.15
C TRP A 835 -9.51 -2.18 -36.58
N ARG A 836 -9.00 -1.97 -37.79
CA ARG A 836 -7.77 -2.65 -38.27
C ARG A 836 -7.00 -1.65 -39.12
N VAL A 837 -5.68 -1.81 -39.20
CA VAL A 837 -4.83 -0.90 -39.97
C VAL A 837 -5.35 -0.79 -41.41
N GLY A 838 -5.45 0.45 -41.91
CA GLY A 838 -5.99 0.74 -43.23
C GLY A 838 -7.51 0.65 -43.39
N ARG A 839 -8.28 0.36 -42.33
CA ARG A 839 -9.76 0.44 -42.37
C ARG A 839 -10.19 1.91 -42.42
N GLU A 840 -11.04 2.27 -43.37
CA GLU A 840 -11.75 3.55 -43.31
C GLU A 840 -12.90 3.47 -42.29
N LEU A 841 -12.96 4.44 -41.39
CA LEU A 841 -14.02 4.65 -40.41
C LEU A 841 -14.70 5.99 -40.67
N ALA A 842 -16.03 6.00 -40.58
CA ALA A 842 -16.82 7.22 -40.54
C ALA A 842 -16.93 7.69 -39.09
N PHE A 843 -17.00 9.01 -38.89
CA PHE A 843 -17.36 9.62 -37.61
C PHE A 843 -18.54 10.57 -37.77
N SER A 844 -19.35 10.70 -36.72
CA SER A 844 -20.39 11.72 -36.60
C SER A 844 -20.64 12.09 -35.13
N GLY A 845 -21.14 13.30 -34.90
CA GLY A 845 -21.47 13.82 -33.57
C GLY A 845 -21.80 15.30 -33.58
N GLY A 846 -21.97 15.85 -32.38
CA GLY A 846 -22.50 17.19 -32.17
C GLY A 846 -22.46 17.62 -30.72
N ALA A 847 -23.11 18.76 -30.46
CA ALA A 847 -23.30 19.30 -29.12
C ALA A 847 -24.52 20.22 -29.11
N GLU A 848 -25.08 20.43 -27.92
CA GLU A 848 -26.20 21.31 -27.59
C GLU A 848 -25.84 22.16 -26.36
N THR A 849 -26.46 23.32 -26.21
CA THR A 849 -26.47 24.06 -24.93
C THR A 849 -27.50 23.49 -23.96
N ALA A 850 -27.46 23.89 -22.68
CA ALA A 850 -28.35 23.39 -21.63
C ALA A 850 -29.86 23.58 -21.91
N ASP A 851 -30.23 24.46 -22.84
CA ASP A 851 -31.61 24.66 -23.33
C ASP A 851 -31.98 23.77 -24.54
N GLY A 852 -31.11 22.82 -24.91
CA GLY A 852 -31.26 21.96 -26.08
C GLY A 852 -30.90 22.61 -27.42
N THR A 853 -30.37 23.84 -27.47
CA THR A 853 -30.06 24.50 -28.75
C THR A 853 -28.81 23.89 -29.41
N PRO A 854 -28.89 23.37 -30.66
CA PRO A 854 -27.74 22.73 -31.31
C PRO A 854 -26.58 23.67 -31.64
N VAL A 855 -25.38 23.30 -31.22
CA VAL A 855 -24.12 24.00 -31.51
C VAL A 855 -23.77 23.89 -32.99
N ALA A 856 -23.51 25.03 -33.65
CA ALA A 856 -23.20 25.07 -35.07
C ALA A 856 -21.91 24.29 -35.41
N ALA A 857 -21.89 23.57 -36.54
CA ALA A 857 -20.76 22.73 -36.97
C ALA A 857 -19.41 23.47 -37.02
N SER A 858 -19.41 24.77 -37.32
CA SER A 858 -18.24 25.66 -37.32
C SER A 858 -17.55 25.80 -35.96
N ARG A 859 -18.21 25.41 -34.86
CA ARG A 859 -17.71 25.40 -33.48
C ARG A 859 -17.26 24.00 -33.01
N LEU A 860 -17.30 22.99 -33.89
CA LEU A 860 -16.87 21.62 -33.62
C LEU A 860 -15.46 21.37 -34.15
N THR A 861 -14.64 20.70 -33.35
CA THR A 861 -13.29 20.22 -33.71
C THR A 861 -13.15 18.76 -33.33
N TRP A 862 -12.91 17.91 -34.33
CA TRP A 862 -12.57 16.50 -34.17
C TRP A 862 -11.04 16.34 -34.13
N SER A 863 -10.53 15.57 -33.17
CA SER A 863 -9.15 15.08 -33.16
C SER A 863 -9.17 13.55 -33.13
N LEU A 864 -8.46 12.90 -34.04
CA LEU A 864 -8.07 11.50 -33.88
C LEU A 864 -6.72 11.48 -33.15
N LEU A 865 -6.69 10.86 -31.99
CA LEU A 865 -5.47 10.60 -31.22
C LEU A 865 -5.11 9.13 -31.32
N MET A 866 -3.80 8.85 -31.28
CA MET A 866 -3.26 7.53 -30.99
C MET A 866 -2.81 7.53 -29.54
N ALA A 867 -3.25 6.55 -28.77
CA ALA A 867 -2.75 6.22 -27.44
C ALA A 867 -2.00 4.90 -27.55
N HIS A 868 -0.74 4.84 -27.12
CA HIS A 868 0.10 3.63 -27.26
C HIS A 868 1.25 3.59 -26.24
N CYS A 869 1.74 2.39 -25.95
CA CYS A 869 2.77 2.14 -24.94
C CYS A 869 3.94 1.28 -25.48
N PRO A 870 4.80 1.81 -26.37
CA PRO A 870 5.96 1.09 -26.88
C PRO A 870 7.15 1.05 -25.89
N SER A 871 7.08 1.85 -24.81
CA SER A 871 7.99 1.84 -23.66
C SER A 871 7.40 2.67 -22.51
N THR A 872 6.82 3.83 -22.83
CA THR A 872 5.99 4.64 -21.93
C THR A 872 4.68 5.00 -22.63
N CYS A 873 3.57 4.89 -21.90
CA CYS A 873 2.25 5.21 -22.44
C CYS A 873 2.14 6.71 -22.73
N HIS A 874 1.79 7.08 -23.96
CA HIS A 874 1.58 8.47 -24.35
C HIS A 874 0.55 8.62 -25.46
N THR A 875 -0.02 9.82 -25.57
CA THR A 875 -0.99 10.17 -26.62
C THR A 875 -0.46 11.23 -27.57
N HIS A 876 -0.80 11.11 -28.85
CA HIS A 876 -0.47 12.13 -29.86
C HIS A 876 -1.56 12.24 -30.93
N VAL A 877 -1.73 13.44 -31.49
CA VAL A 877 -2.79 13.74 -32.47
C VAL A 877 -2.37 13.26 -33.86
N VAL A 878 -3.04 12.22 -34.36
CA VAL A 878 -2.87 11.69 -35.72
C VAL A 878 -3.49 12.62 -36.76
N ARG A 879 -4.67 13.18 -36.45
CA ARG A 879 -5.41 14.07 -37.39
C ARG A 879 -6.34 15.01 -36.66
N THR A 880 -6.55 16.21 -37.20
CA THR A 880 -7.60 17.14 -36.76
C THR A 880 -8.50 17.51 -37.94
N VAL A 881 -9.81 17.57 -37.70
CA VAL A 881 -10.83 18.05 -38.65
C VAL A 881 -11.71 19.08 -37.95
N ARG A 882 -12.01 20.22 -38.59
CA ARG A 882 -12.77 21.31 -37.99
C ARG A 882 -13.99 21.66 -38.84
N GLY A 883 -15.04 22.17 -38.20
CA GLY A 883 -16.17 22.76 -38.92
C GLY A 883 -17.21 21.77 -39.43
N VAL A 884 -17.17 20.50 -38.99
CA VAL A 884 -18.02 19.42 -39.50
C VAL A 884 -18.67 18.64 -38.37
N ARG A 885 -19.91 18.18 -38.60
CA ARG A 885 -20.59 17.20 -37.72
C ARG A 885 -20.17 15.76 -38.03
N SER A 886 -19.68 15.47 -39.23
CA SER A 886 -19.29 14.12 -39.64
C SER A 886 -18.16 14.12 -40.67
N GLY A 887 -17.52 12.95 -40.85
CA GLY A 887 -16.43 12.78 -41.80
C GLY A 887 -15.90 11.34 -41.83
N ARG A 888 -14.70 11.15 -42.40
CA ARG A 888 -14.02 9.85 -42.50
C ARG A 888 -12.52 9.96 -42.21
N PHE A 889 -11.95 8.93 -41.58
CA PHE A 889 -10.51 8.74 -41.44
C PHE A 889 -10.13 7.30 -41.76
N VAL A 890 -8.88 7.09 -42.19
CA VAL A 890 -8.28 5.76 -42.32
C VAL A 890 -7.53 5.48 -41.03
N ALA A 891 -7.78 4.33 -40.42
CA ALA A 891 -7.08 3.90 -39.21
C ALA A 891 -5.57 3.72 -39.53
N PRO A 892 -4.67 4.40 -38.79
CA PRO A 892 -3.23 4.36 -39.03
C PRO A 892 -2.63 3.00 -38.65
N ASP A 893 -1.37 2.80 -39.02
CA ASP A 893 -0.52 1.75 -38.45
C ASP A 893 0.24 2.30 -37.23
N HIS A 894 0.58 1.44 -36.27
CA HIS A 894 1.33 1.80 -35.05
C HIS A 894 1.85 0.56 -34.30
N GLU A 895 2.73 0.76 -33.31
CA GLU A 895 3.14 -0.28 -32.38
C GLU A 895 2.02 -0.65 -31.39
N TYR A 896 1.92 -1.93 -30.99
CA TYR A 896 0.96 -2.43 -29.98
C TYR A 896 1.67 -2.61 -28.62
N PRO A 897 1.03 -2.37 -27.45
CA PRO A 897 -0.38 -2.02 -27.24
C PRO A 897 -0.73 -0.57 -27.62
N SER A 898 -1.86 -0.41 -28.31
CA SER A 898 -2.36 0.89 -28.76
C SER A 898 -3.85 0.90 -29.06
N HIS A 899 -4.53 2.02 -28.84
CA HIS A 899 -5.89 2.27 -29.28
C HIS A 899 -6.07 3.68 -29.88
N LEU A 900 -7.18 3.89 -30.57
CA LEU A 900 -7.53 5.21 -31.12
C LEU A 900 -8.51 5.90 -30.19
N GLN A 901 -8.27 7.18 -29.91
CA GLN A 901 -9.26 8.03 -29.24
C GLN A 901 -9.78 9.07 -30.23
N LEU A 902 -11.09 9.10 -30.44
CA LEU A 902 -11.77 10.11 -31.24
C LEU A 902 -12.33 11.18 -30.30
N ARG A 903 -11.69 12.36 -30.27
CA ARG A 903 -12.08 13.50 -29.45
C ARG A 903 -12.93 14.48 -30.25
N LEU A 904 -14.16 14.74 -29.79
CA LEU A 904 -14.96 15.88 -30.24
C LEU A 904 -14.86 17.02 -29.21
N THR A 905 -14.44 18.19 -29.65
CA THR A 905 -14.44 19.43 -28.86
C THR A 905 -15.47 20.39 -29.46
N ALA A 906 -16.43 20.86 -28.65
CA ALA A 906 -17.49 21.77 -29.05
C ALA A 906 -17.42 23.08 -28.25
N ARG A 907 -17.40 24.23 -28.94
CA ARG A 907 -17.36 25.53 -28.27
C ARG A 907 -18.73 26.21 -28.22
N LEU A 908 -19.32 26.30 -27.03
CA LEU A 908 -20.66 26.85 -26.80
C LEU A 908 -20.74 28.35 -27.13
N PRO A 909 -21.95 28.90 -27.42
CA PRO A 909 -22.16 30.32 -27.64
C PRO A 909 -21.62 31.23 -26.53
N GLY A 910 -21.75 30.81 -25.26
CA GLY A 910 -21.27 31.54 -24.08
C GLY A 910 -19.74 31.66 -23.96
N GLY A 911 -18.99 30.76 -24.61
CA GLY A 911 -17.52 30.74 -24.60
C GLY A 911 -16.93 29.44 -24.07
N ASP A 912 -17.73 28.69 -23.31
CA ASP A 912 -17.43 27.39 -22.72
C ASP A 912 -17.08 26.34 -23.77
N THR A 913 -16.36 25.30 -23.34
CA THR A 913 -15.88 24.25 -24.23
C THR A 913 -16.21 22.89 -23.65
N LEU A 914 -17.08 22.15 -24.33
CA LEU A 914 -17.40 20.77 -24.02
C LEU A 914 -16.45 19.84 -24.78
N VAL A 915 -16.10 18.70 -24.19
CA VAL A 915 -15.25 17.68 -24.82
C VAL A 915 -15.86 16.30 -24.59
N ARG A 916 -15.96 15.50 -25.66
CA ARG A 916 -16.26 14.07 -25.59
C ARG A 916 -15.11 13.28 -26.19
N LEU A 917 -14.78 12.15 -25.58
CA LEU A 917 -13.88 11.14 -26.11
C LEU A 917 -14.69 9.88 -26.50
N ARG A 918 -14.20 9.15 -27.48
CA ARG A 918 -14.69 7.85 -27.92
C ARG A 918 -13.49 6.99 -28.24
N ASP A 919 -13.19 6.07 -27.35
CA ASP A 919 -12.09 5.12 -27.52
C ASP A 919 -12.54 3.98 -28.44
N LEU A 920 -11.59 3.48 -29.22
CA LEU A 920 -11.80 2.49 -30.27
C LEU A 920 -10.63 1.51 -30.24
N ASP A 921 -10.91 0.25 -29.91
CA ASP A 921 -9.90 -0.79 -29.81
C ASP A 921 -9.50 -1.35 -31.19
N PRO A 922 -8.22 -1.73 -31.38
CA PRO A 922 -7.84 -2.49 -32.55
C PRO A 922 -8.35 -3.93 -32.46
N LYS A 923 -8.63 -4.53 -33.61
CA LYS A 923 -8.67 -5.98 -33.75
C LYS A 923 -7.24 -6.50 -33.78
N THR A 924 -6.88 -7.38 -32.86
CA THR A 924 -5.56 -7.98 -32.72
C THR A 924 -5.48 -9.41 -33.29
N VAL A 925 -4.25 -9.91 -33.47
CA VAL A 925 -3.88 -11.31 -33.79
C VAL A 925 -2.52 -11.64 -33.17
N GLU A 926 -2.25 -12.93 -32.94
CA GLU A 926 -0.93 -13.41 -32.50
C GLU A 926 -0.03 -13.79 -33.69
N LEU A 927 1.22 -13.30 -33.68
CA LEU A 927 2.30 -13.80 -34.54
C LEU A 927 3.28 -14.63 -33.71
N THR A 928 3.32 -15.95 -33.94
CA THR A 928 4.31 -16.84 -33.30
C THR A 928 5.59 -16.93 -34.15
N PHE A 929 6.75 -16.68 -33.56
CA PHE A 929 8.06 -16.75 -34.21
C PHE A 929 8.86 -17.97 -33.74
N LEU A 930 9.48 -18.68 -34.69
CA LEU A 930 10.08 -20.00 -34.49
C LEU A 930 11.45 -20.09 -35.19
N THR A 931 12.40 -20.84 -34.62
CA THR A 931 13.68 -21.15 -35.28
C THR A 931 13.92 -22.65 -35.44
N THR A 932 14.79 -23.01 -36.38
CA THR A 932 15.31 -24.38 -36.57
C THR A 932 16.79 -24.29 -36.95
N PRO A 933 17.73 -24.68 -36.05
CA PRO A 933 17.51 -25.20 -34.69
C PRO A 933 16.81 -24.18 -33.76
N ARG A 934 16.17 -24.67 -32.68
CA ARG A 934 15.45 -23.82 -31.71
C ARG A 934 16.42 -22.99 -30.87
N GLY A 935 15.93 -21.91 -30.25
CA GLY A 935 16.70 -21.03 -29.36
C GLY A 935 17.51 -19.95 -30.07
N LEU A 936 17.57 -19.97 -31.42
CA LEU A 936 18.22 -18.89 -32.16
C LEU A 936 17.42 -17.59 -32.07
N PRO A 937 18.08 -16.42 -31.89
CA PRO A 937 17.40 -15.15 -31.78
C PRO A 937 16.85 -14.66 -33.12
N LEU A 938 15.71 -13.97 -33.06
CA LEU A 938 15.09 -13.25 -34.18
C LEU A 938 14.82 -11.81 -33.74
N VAL A 939 14.98 -10.86 -34.66
CA VAL A 939 14.57 -9.46 -34.42
C VAL A 939 13.18 -9.26 -35.01
N VAL A 940 12.26 -8.73 -34.21
CA VAL A 940 10.91 -8.34 -34.63
C VAL A 940 10.66 -6.90 -34.18
N GLY A 941 10.40 -6.00 -35.12
CA GLY A 941 10.43 -4.56 -34.84
C GLY A 941 11.84 -4.11 -34.45
N THR A 942 11.99 -3.61 -33.22
CA THR A 942 13.25 -3.21 -32.60
C THR A 942 13.82 -4.25 -31.63
N THR A 943 13.04 -5.25 -31.22
CA THR A 943 13.39 -6.21 -30.15
C THR A 943 14.00 -7.48 -30.71
N ALA A 944 15.09 -7.97 -30.10
CA ALA A 944 15.70 -9.26 -30.43
C ALA A 944 15.42 -10.29 -29.34
N GLU A 945 14.87 -11.46 -29.69
CA GLU A 945 14.46 -12.48 -28.71
C GLU A 945 14.75 -13.92 -29.20
N PRO A 946 15.19 -14.85 -28.32
CA PRO A 946 15.33 -16.27 -28.63
C PRO A 946 13.99 -16.96 -28.94
N ALA A 947 13.86 -17.58 -30.12
CA ALA A 947 12.61 -18.28 -30.47
C ALA A 947 12.53 -19.70 -29.85
N PRO A 948 11.34 -20.15 -29.39
CA PRO A 948 10.01 -19.66 -29.75
C PRO A 948 9.50 -18.51 -28.86
N PHE A 949 8.85 -17.52 -29.48
CA PHE A 949 8.09 -16.47 -28.80
C PHE A 949 6.86 -16.05 -29.61
N ALA A 950 5.97 -15.30 -28.98
CA ALA A 950 4.76 -14.74 -29.60
C ALA A 950 4.74 -13.20 -29.50
N ARG A 951 3.97 -12.56 -30.39
CA ARG A 951 3.68 -11.13 -30.35
C ARG A 951 2.22 -10.87 -30.73
N THR A 952 1.46 -10.25 -29.83
CA THR A 952 0.16 -9.66 -30.15
C THR A 952 0.39 -8.40 -30.97
N VAL A 953 -0.26 -8.30 -32.13
CA VAL A 953 -0.18 -7.13 -33.02
C VAL A 953 -1.56 -6.82 -33.60
N MET A 954 -1.73 -5.62 -34.16
CA MET A 954 -2.98 -5.20 -34.78
C MET A 954 -3.15 -5.83 -36.18
N VAL A 955 -4.35 -6.25 -36.54
CA VAL A 955 -4.63 -6.79 -37.88
C VAL A 955 -4.26 -5.75 -38.94
N GLY A 956 -3.44 -6.16 -39.91
CA GLY A 956 -2.93 -5.31 -40.98
C GLY A 956 -1.71 -4.45 -40.63
N SER A 957 -1.20 -4.48 -39.38
CA SER A 957 0.05 -3.78 -39.04
C SER A 957 1.26 -4.41 -39.72
N VAL A 958 2.32 -3.62 -39.90
CA VAL A 958 3.55 -4.07 -40.55
C VAL A 958 4.70 -4.20 -39.54
N SER A 959 5.20 -5.41 -39.37
CA SER A 959 6.37 -5.69 -38.52
C SER A 959 7.60 -6.02 -39.37
N SER A 960 8.73 -5.37 -39.13
CA SER A 960 10.03 -5.83 -39.64
C SER A 960 10.43 -7.13 -38.94
N VAL A 961 10.94 -8.10 -39.70
CA VAL A 961 11.44 -9.37 -39.18
C VAL A 961 12.83 -9.65 -39.74
N VAL A 962 13.78 -10.01 -38.87
CA VAL A 962 15.17 -10.23 -39.26
C VAL A 962 15.72 -11.49 -38.59
N ALA A 963 16.12 -12.46 -39.40
CA ALA A 963 16.93 -13.58 -38.96
C ALA A 963 18.43 -13.21 -39.02
N PRO A 964 19.26 -13.49 -37.99
CA PRO A 964 20.71 -13.46 -38.10
C PRO A 964 21.23 -14.17 -39.36
N ARG A 965 22.30 -13.66 -40.00
CA ARG A 965 22.89 -14.32 -41.18
C ARG A 965 23.55 -15.64 -40.80
N THR A 966 24.23 -15.65 -39.66
CA THR A 966 24.91 -16.78 -39.05
C THR A 966 24.65 -16.74 -37.55
N ALA A 967 24.63 -17.89 -36.90
CA ALA A 967 24.60 -18.03 -35.44
C ALA A 967 25.39 -19.27 -35.01
N GLU A 968 26.04 -19.19 -33.86
CA GLU A 968 26.77 -20.33 -33.29
C GLU A 968 25.79 -21.33 -32.68
N VAL A 969 25.96 -22.63 -32.99
CA VAL A 969 25.12 -23.71 -32.47
C VAL A 969 25.97 -24.91 -32.05
N PRO A 970 25.47 -25.80 -31.18
CA PRO A 970 26.15 -27.07 -30.91
C PRO A 970 26.37 -27.87 -32.20
N GLY A 971 27.63 -27.98 -32.62
CA GLY A 971 28.03 -28.73 -33.82
C GLY A 971 28.34 -27.92 -35.08
N GLY A 972 28.47 -26.59 -35.01
CA GLY A 972 28.96 -25.76 -36.12
C GLY A 972 28.36 -24.35 -36.16
N THR A 973 28.61 -23.64 -37.26
CA THR A 973 27.95 -22.34 -37.51
C THR A 973 26.66 -22.58 -38.32
N ALA A 974 25.52 -22.12 -37.80
CA ALA A 974 24.24 -22.17 -38.49
C ALA A 974 24.05 -20.96 -39.40
N THR A 975 24.01 -21.16 -40.72
CA THR A 975 23.77 -20.12 -41.74
C THR A 975 22.29 -20.07 -42.11
N PHE A 976 21.68 -18.88 -42.14
CA PHE A 976 20.26 -18.72 -42.50
C PHE A 976 19.97 -19.25 -43.92
N ALA A 977 18.94 -20.09 -44.04
CA ALA A 977 18.54 -20.71 -45.31
C ALA A 977 17.23 -20.14 -45.88
N ARG A 978 16.16 -20.04 -45.07
CA ARG A 978 14.85 -19.49 -45.49
C ARG A 978 13.90 -19.22 -44.32
N TRP A 979 12.90 -18.37 -44.55
CA TRP A 979 11.68 -18.31 -43.76
C TRP A 979 10.60 -19.27 -44.28
N SER A 980 9.57 -19.56 -43.48
CA SER A 980 8.42 -20.41 -43.85
C SER A 980 7.42 -19.73 -44.77
N ASP A 981 7.38 -18.39 -44.80
CA ASP A 981 6.56 -17.57 -45.71
C ASP A 981 7.26 -17.32 -47.06
N GLY A 982 8.52 -17.74 -47.21
CA GLY A 982 9.33 -17.51 -48.40
C GLY A 982 10.00 -16.13 -48.47
N GLY A 983 9.95 -15.32 -47.40
CA GLY A 983 10.60 -14.02 -47.33
C GLY A 983 12.13 -14.09 -47.32
N ASP A 984 12.77 -12.98 -47.72
CA ASP A 984 14.20 -12.76 -47.57
C ASP A 984 14.63 -12.82 -46.10
N ARG A 985 15.94 -12.97 -45.81
CA ARG A 985 16.47 -12.99 -44.42
C ARG A 985 15.97 -11.82 -43.55
N SER A 986 15.78 -10.67 -44.17
CA SER A 986 15.29 -9.42 -43.56
C SER A 986 14.17 -8.90 -44.44
N HIS A 987 12.93 -8.94 -43.96
CA HIS A 987 11.75 -8.47 -44.68
C HIS A 987 10.71 -7.91 -43.71
N THR A 988 9.53 -7.56 -44.23
CA THR A 988 8.39 -7.13 -43.42
C THR A 988 7.25 -8.14 -43.56
N VAL A 989 6.59 -8.47 -42.45
CA VAL A 989 5.35 -9.24 -42.45
C VAL A 989 4.17 -8.31 -42.14
N THR A 990 3.06 -8.50 -42.84
CA THR A 990 1.80 -7.82 -42.53
C THR A 990 0.92 -8.76 -41.72
N ALA A 991 0.44 -8.30 -40.56
CA ALA A 991 -0.40 -9.08 -39.67
C ALA A 991 -1.69 -9.56 -40.39
N PRO A 992 -1.94 -10.89 -40.47
CA PRO A 992 -3.15 -11.42 -41.11
C PRO A 992 -4.40 -11.23 -40.25
N ARG A 993 -5.54 -11.80 -40.66
CA ARG A 993 -6.83 -11.68 -39.94
C ARG A 993 -7.06 -12.73 -38.85
N THR A 994 -6.13 -13.67 -38.72
CA THR A 994 -6.08 -14.79 -37.78
C THR A 994 -4.63 -15.00 -37.41
N ASP A 995 -4.36 -15.73 -36.33
CA ASP A 995 -2.99 -15.99 -35.87
C ASP A 995 -2.13 -16.68 -36.93
N ALA A 996 -0.84 -16.36 -36.93
CA ALA A 996 0.12 -16.85 -37.93
C ALA A 996 1.46 -17.22 -37.34
N ARG A 997 2.20 -18.10 -38.02
CA ARG A 997 3.47 -18.65 -37.56
C ARG A 997 4.59 -18.47 -38.59
N TYR A 998 5.69 -17.85 -38.17
CA TYR A 998 6.87 -17.62 -39.00
C TYR A 998 8.06 -18.40 -38.46
N ARG A 999 8.67 -19.26 -39.30
CA ARG A 999 9.83 -20.08 -38.95
C ARG A 999 11.05 -19.73 -39.79
N ALA A 1000 12.11 -19.23 -39.16
CA ALA A 1000 13.43 -19.15 -39.77
C ALA A 1000 14.15 -20.51 -39.67
N SER A 1001 14.64 -21.00 -40.80
CA SER A 1001 15.36 -22.27 -40.91
C SER A 1001 16.81 -22.00 -41.31
N TYR A 1002 17.75 -22.68 -40.67
CA TYR A 1002 19.19 -22.54 -40.91
C TYR A 1002 19.77 -23.87 -41.41
N ALA A 1003 20.82 -23.79 -42.23
CA ALA A 1003 21.71 -24.90 -42.55
C ALA A 1003 22.88 -24.89 -41.56
N ILE A 1004 23.30 -26.06 -41.08
CA ILE A 1004 24.45 -26.17 -40.17
C ILE A 1004 25.66 -26.61 -41.00
N ASP A 1005 26.67 -25.75 -41.06
CA ASP A 1005 27.98 -26.08 -41.62
C ASP A 1005 28.91 -26.49 -40.44
N PRO A 1006 29.41 -27.74 -40.41
CA PRO A 1006 30.17 -28.31 -39.28
C PRO A 1006 31.65 -27.90 -39.23
#